data_AF-A0A1X7GTK8-F1
#
_entry.id   AF-A0A1X7GTK8-F1
#
_cell.length_a   1.000
_cell.length_b   1.000
_cell.length_c   1.000
_cell.angle_alpha   90.00
_cell.angle_beta   90.00
_cell.angle_gamma   90.00
#
_symmetry.space_group_name_H-M   'P 1'
#
loop_
_entity.id
_entity.type
_entity.pdbx_description
1 polymer ?
#
loop_
_entity_poly.entity_id
_entity_poly.type
_entity_poly.pdbx_seq_one_letter_code
_entity_poly.pdbx_strand_id
1 'polypeptide(L)'
;MSALRYHRRVGLLAAAAACGFAHPALAQLVFGNGGAAGSGTVAPAPTAGAAATAGPTGLGVGSGGRGGNSSAGRGGNGGAGANGNGAGAISVGSGGNGGNATAGNAGPGGAGAAATGSGSVAIGSGAQGTYGAAGGAGGAGASASGLGSTAIGSGAANGASGARASGNYGTAIGGSNAAGESAQALGTNSVALGNGASASADGGGIAANGTALGANSRTTARNAVALGQGSVADEADSVSVGASGATRAITNVTAGRVGATSTDAVTGSQLHATDQAVSAAASDATNALADAAAAQATADAARADAATAQSSADDALADAATAQSTADNALTDAATAQSTADTARSEATNAQGTADDALAAASGAQTTADDALSDAAIAQGTATVARAEAAAAQATGDSALAAASGAQDTADAATSDAAAAQGTADLARLEAATARALANDGIADAAAAQSTADVAVGDAAAAQGTADMALSYAGVAQLTADTALAGAGAAQTSADSALRDAAAAQGRADDAYGLAAQARAANASNAAETAVAQATADRAFERTAYLETSSTGPAAIASGADAVALGGGSVASGDHSVAIGSGAVAQDGAAVSIGLANVASGNGAVAIGDPNIATGRGAVAIGADNRATGLGAVAIGADSIANGQSAIALGNGANAGAAGSVAIGEGAVASRPGQIVLGTATSTYTLSGIGSAASRAAQTGPLRYVTSDAAGNLALADFGPDALLSLDQSLARVQRDSREGIAAATAIGQAPMPSAPGRTSYVVNGATFRDAQAIGGALAHRFDTANPFAVTAGFAYGGNQNNVVRVGVAGEF
;
A
#
# COMPACT_ATOMS: atom_id res chain seq x y z
N MET A 1 -23.15 16.39 -37.45
CA MET A 1 -23.92 15.13 -37.55
C MET A 1 -23.11 14.08 -36.81
N SER A 2 -23.63 13.44 -35.77
CA SER A 2 -24.53 12.24 -35.81
C SER A 2 -23.74 10.99 -36.22
N ALA A 3 -23.85 9.82 -35.57
CA ALA A 3 -24.45 9.37 -34.30
C ALA A 3 -23.82 7.97 -34.01
N LEU A 4 -23.82 7.33 -32.83
CA LEU A 4 -24.88 6.66 -32.06
C LEU A 4 -24.14 6.04 -30.83
N ARG A 5 -24.62 6.12 -29.57
CA ARG A 5 -25.67 5.32 -28.89
C ARG A 5 -25.39 3.80 -28.75
N TYR A 6 -25.76 3.30 -27.55
CA TYR A 6 -26.09 1.90 -27.18
C TYR A 6 -24.90 0.91 -26.96
N HIS A 7 -24.95 -0.07 -26.03
CA HIS A 7 -25.79 -0.29 -24.83
C HIS A 7 -25.18 -1.42 -23.95
N ARG A 8 -25.33 -1.33 -22.61
CA ARG A 8 -25.85 -2.38 -21.66
C ARG A 8 -25.62 -3.88 -21.98
N ARG A 9 -25.29 -4.79 -21.03
CA ARG A 9 -26.01 -5.13 -19.76
C ARG A 9 -25.38 -6.36 -19.03
N VAL A 10 -25.51 -6.41 -17.68
CA VAL A 10 -25.81 -7.62 -16.81
C VAL A 10 -24.77 -8.76 -16.72
N GLY A 11 -24.55 -9.46 -15.59
CA GLY A 11 -25.13 -9.47 -14.22
C GLY A 11 -24.19 -10.25 -13.26
N LEU A 12 -24.19 -10.12 -11.92
CA LEU A 12 -25.21 -10.39 -10.88
C LEU A 12 -24.99 -11.76 -10.17
N LEU A 13 -25.20 -11.76 -8.83
CA LEU A 13 -25.21 -12.85 -7.83
C LEU A 13 -23.87 -13.30 -7.19
N ALA A 14 -23.82 -13.81 -5.94
CA ALA A 14 -24.42 -13.45 -4.62
C ALA A 14 -24.34 -14.64 -3.62
N ALA A 15 -23.89 -14.40 -2.37
CA ALA A 15 -24.29 -15.08 -1.11
C ALA A 15 -23.40 -14.49 0.03
N ALA A 16 -23.83 -13.94 1.17
CA ALA A 16 -24.95 -14.14 2.11
C ALA A 16 -24.63 -15.06 3.31
N ALA A 17 -24.60 -14.49 4.54
CA ALA A 17 -25.20 -15.08 5.76
C ALA A 17 -25.06 -14.16 7.01
N ALA A 18 -25.98 -14.37 7.96
CA ALA A 18 -25.92 -14.00 9.39
C ALA A 18 -26.01 -12.50 9.80
N CYS A 19 -27.24 -12.03 9.99
CA CYS A 19 -27.55 -10.92 10.91
C CYS A 19 -28.61 -11.41 11.92
N GLY A 20 -28.39 -11.18 13.22
CA GLY A 20 -29.36 -11.54 14.26
C GLY A 20 -28.79 -11.54 15.67
N PHE A 21 -28.95 -10.43 16.40
CA PHE A 21 -29.74 -10.33 17.63
C PHE A 21 -29.63 -8.91 18.21
N ALA A 22 -30.68 -8.44 18.88
CA ALA A 22 -30.76 -7.08 19.42
C ALA A 22 -31.01 -7.09 20.93
N HIS A 23 -30.25 -6.25 21.65
CA HIS A 23 -30.51 -5.73 23.01
C HIS A 23 -30.49 -6.75 24.18
N PRO A 24 -30.28 -6.30 25.45
CA PRO A 24 -30.28 -4.90 25.91
C PRO A 24 -28.95 -4.39 26.52
N ALA A 25 -28.70 -3.09 26.35
CA ALA A 25 -27.88 -2.33 27.28
C ALA A 25 -28.77 -1.81 28.42
N LEU A 26 -28.32 -1.97 29.68
CA LEU A 26 -28.90 -1.28 30.83
C LEU A 26 -27.98 -0.11 31.20
N ALA A 27 -28.52 1.10 31.15
CA ALA A 27 -27.86 2.28 31.67
C ALA A 27 -27.82 2.26 33.21
N GLN A 28 -26.77 2.82 33.80
CA GLN A 28 -26.96 3.97 34.71
C GLN A 28 -25.76 4.93 34.65
N LEU A 29 -26.11 6.18 34.41
CA LEU A 29 -25.30 7.37 34.62
C LEU A 29 -25.71 7.95 35.99
N VAL A 30 -24.78 8.52 36.75
CA VAL A 30 -24.89 9.82 37.48
C VAL A 30 -23.87 9.92 38.63
N PHE A 31 -23.31 11.12 38.77
CA PHE A 31 -22.34 11.54 39.79
C PHE A 31 -22.95 11.67 41.20
N GLY A 32 -22.15 11.49 42.25
CA GLY A 32 -22.55 11.79 43.63
C GLY A 32 -21.37 11.82 44.61
N ASN A 33 -21.05 13.00 45.16
CA ASN A 33 -19.83 13.27 45.93
C ASN A 33 -20.10 13.34 47.46
N GLY A 34 -19.20 12.76 48.27
CA GLY A 34 -18.87 13.21 49.64
C GLY A 34 -19.74 12.75 50.83
N GLY A 35 -19.09 12.63 52.02
CA GLY A 35 -19.75 12.94 53.31
C GLY A 35 -19.81 11.87 54.42
N ALA A 36 -18.69 11.63 55.09
CA ALA A 36 -18.48 11.31 56.53
C ALA A 36 -19.59 10.77 57.51
N ALA A 37 -19.13 9.86 58.38
CA ALA A 37 -19.38 9.73 59.86
C ALA A 37 -20.30 8.63 60.43
N GLY A 38 -19.72 7.80 61.34
CA GLY A 38 -20.39 6.97 62.38
C GLY A 38 -20.88 5.57 61.94
N SER A 39 -20.83 4.50 62.76
CA SER A 39 -20.27 4.30 64.12
C SER A 39 -20.12 2.80 64.50
N GLY A 40 -19.04 2.42 65.21
CA GLY A 40 -18.89 1.17 66.00
C GLY A 40 -18.90 -0.18 65.25
N THR A 41 -18.32 -1.30 65.72
CA THR A 41 -17.40 -1.66 66.83
C THR A 41 -16.56 -2.86 66.33
N VAL A 42 -15.53 -3.46 66.98
CA VAL A 42 -15.01 -3.50 68.36
C VAL A 42 -13.45 -3.33 68.31
N ALA A 43 -12.73 -3.64 69.39
CA ALA A 43 -11.26 -3.58 69.56
C ALA A 43 -10.76 -4.85 70.30
N PRO A 44 -9.53 -4.93 70.87
CA PRO A 44 -8.19 -4.66 70.34
C PRO A 44 -7.19 -5.84 70.57
N ALA A 45 -5.93 -5.63 70.16
CA ALA A 45 -4.71 -6.33 70.60
C ALA A 45 -4.36 -5.94 72.09
N PRO A 46 -3.18 -6.25 72.73
CA PRO A 46 -1.87 -6.62 72.14
C PRO A 46 -0.84 -7.47 72.96
N THR A 47 0.36 -7.58 72.37
CA THR A 47 1.73 -7.50 72.98
C THR A 47 2.45 -8.64 73.69
N ALA A 48 3.75 -8.67 73.32
CA ALA A 48 4.97 -8.87 74.13
C ALA A 48 5.41 -10.31 74.46
N GLY A 49 6.73 -10.50 74.41
CA GLY A 49 7.41 -11.74 74.74
C GLY A 49 8.39 -11.58 75.89
N ALA A 50 8.96 -12.70 76.33
CA ALA A 50 10.11 -12.76 77.21
C ALA A 50 10.93 -14.01 76.85
N ALA A 51 12.23 -13.85 76.65
CA ALA A 51 13.15 -14.97 76.49
C ALA A 51 13.52 -15.53 77.87
N ALA A 52 13.47 -16.86 78.03
CA ALA A 52 13.96 -17.55 79.21
C ALA A 52 14.96 -18.64 78.79
N THR A 53 16.22 -18.43 79.16
CA THR A 53 17.31 -19.39 78.96
C THR A 53 17.26 -20.51 80.00
N ALA A 54 17.24 -21.77 79.55
CA ALA A 54 17.54 -22.94 80.38
C ALA A 54 18.61 -23.78 79.65
N GLY A 55 19.75 -23.98 80.29
CA GLY A 55 20.92 -24.61 79.66
C GLY A 55 20.88 -26.14 79.62
N PRO A 56 21.74 -26.77 78.81
CA PRO A 56 21.86 -28.23 78.76
C PRO A 56 22.64 -28.75 79.97
N THR A 57 22.01 -29.58 80.81
CA THR A 57 22.74 -30.38 81.79
C THR A 57 23.44 -31.55 81.09
N GLY A 58 24.77 -31.46 81.01
CA GLY A 58 25.59 -32.44 80.31
C GLY A 58 25.56 -33.84 80.94
N LEU A 59 25.59 -34.85 80.06
CA LEU A 59 25.79 -36.25 80.44
C LEU A 59 27.20 -36.46 81.00
N GLY A 60 27.32 -36.60 82.32
CA GLY A 60 28.54 -37.05 82.98
C GLY A 60 28.69 -38.57 82.89
N VAL A 61 29.45 -39.07 81.91
CA VAL A 61 29.90 -40.47 81.87
C VAL A 61 31.02 -40.70 82.89
N GLY A 62 30.66 -41.22 84.07
CA GLY A 62 31.59 -41.71 85.08
C GLY A 62 31.81 -43.22 84.95
N SER A 63 32.98 -43.65 84.51
CA SER A 63 33.33 -45.06 84.34
C SER A 63 33.93 -45.70 85.59
N GLY A 64 33.45 -46.90 85.95
CA GLY A 64 34.21 -47.87 86.77
C GLY A 64 33.57 -48.24 88.11
N GLY A 65 33.47 -49.55 88.39
CA GLY A 65 33.01 -50.04 89.69
C GLY A 65 32.23 -51.36 89.63
N ARG A 66 32.96 -52.48 89.60
CA ARG A 66 32.44 -53.86 89.55
C ARG A 66 31.38 -54.18 90.63
N GLY A 67 30.35 -54.94 90.22
CA GLY A 67 29.88 -56.12 90.93
C GLY A 67 29.06 -55.93 92.22
N GLY A 68 27.75 -56.19 92.11
CA GLY A 68 26.85 -56.32 93.26
C GLY A 68 25.52 -56.95 92.85
N ASN A 69 25.28 -58.19 93.27
CA ASN A 69 24.03 -58.91 93.03
C ASN A 69 22.91 -58.35 93.93
N SER A 70 21.85 -57.79 93.36
CA SER A 70 20.69 -57.32 94.14
C SER A 70 19.78 -58.49 94.49
N SER A 71 20.02 -59.05 95.68
CA SER A 71 19.21 -60.08 96.32
C SER A 71 17.75 -59.67 96.50
N ALA A 72 16.83 -60.63 96.31
CA ALA A 72 15.42 -60.46 96.65
C ALA A 72 15.23 -60.25 98.16
N GLY A 73 14.72 -59.08 98.56
CA GLY A 73 14.21 -58.82 99.90
C GLY A 73 12.69 -59.00 99.96
N ARG A 74 12.19 -59.88 100.83
CA ARG A 74 10.75 -60.01 101.12
C ARG A 74 10.35 -59.02 102.22
N GLY A 75 9.35 -58.17 101.95
CA GLY A 75 8.67 -57.39 102.99
C GLY A 75 7.72 -56.33 102.41
N GLY A 76 6.42 -56.42 102.72
CA GLY A 76 5.39 -55.45 102.32
C GLY A 76 4.91 -55.62 100.87
N ASN A 77 3.61 -55.86 100.68
CA ASN A 77 3.03 -56.19 99.38
C ASN A 77 2.53 -54.93 98.64
N GLY A 78 2.89 -54.75 97.37
CA GLY A 78 2.51 -53.57 96.57
C GLY A 78 3.52 -53.11 95.50
N GLY A 79 4.47 -53.96 95.10
CA GLY A 79 5.52 -53.59 94.13
C GLY A 79 5.04 -53.62 92.66
N ALA A 80 5.37 -52.57 91.91
CA ALA A 80 5.13 -52.51 90.46
C ALA A 80 6.03 -53.51 89.71
N GLY A 81 5.43 -54.39 88.90
CA GLY A 81 6.16 -55.38 88.11
C GLY A 81 6.77 -54.81 86.84
N ALA A 82 8.09 -54.57 86.84
CA ALA A 82 8.89 -54.42 85.62
C ALA A 82 9.56 -55.78 85.32
N ASN A 83 9.45 -56.26 84.08
CA ASN A 83 9.93 -57.59 83.70
C ASN A 83 11.11 -57.48 82.72
N GLY A 84 12.31 -57.85 83.18
CA GLY A 84 13.54 -57.85 82.39
C GLY A 84 14.13 -59.25 82.26
N ASN A 85 13.84 -59.94 81.15
CA ASN A 85 14.28 -61.33 80.92
C ASN A 85 15.54 -61.45 80.03
N GLY A 86 15.96 -60.36 79.37
CA GLY A 86 17.13 -60.34 78.50
C GLY A 86 18.40 -59.88 79.22
N ALA A 87 19.56 -60.39 78.80
CA ALA A 87 20.86 -59.92 79.31
C ALA A 87 21.05 -58.43 78.96
N GLY A 88 21.26 -57.58 79.97
CA GLY A 88 21.41 -56.13 79.80
C GLY A 88 20.11 -55.37 79.48
N ALA A 89 18.94 -55.95 79.73
CA ALA A 89 17.66 -55.27 79.54
C ALA A 89 17.38 -54.21 80.63
N ILE A 90 16.71 -53.11 80.26
CA ILE A 90 16.31 -52.03 81.18
C ILE A 90 14.79 -51.86 81.10
N SER A 91 14.08 -52.04 82.22
CA SER A 91 12.62 -51.83 82.29
C SER A 91 12.23 -50.89 83.43
N VAL A 92 11.41 -49.88 83.14
CA VAL A 92 10.98 -48.83 84.08
C VAL A 92 9.50 -48.54 83.87
N GLY A 93 8.64 -48.95 84.81
CA GLY A 93 7.19 -48.74 84.75
C GLY A 93 6.69 -47.80 85.86
N SER A 94 5.68 -46.98 85.54
CA SER A 94 4.87 -46.22 86.51
C SER A 94 3.53 -46.93 86.75
N GLY A 95 3.01 -46.85 87.98
CA GLY A 95 2.03 -47.80 88.50
C GLY A 95 0.65 -47.82 87.83
N GLY A 96 0.07 -49.01 87.77
CA GLY A 96 -1.32 -49.33 87.41
C GLY A 96 -1.71 -50.67 88.04
N ASN A 97 -2.97 -50.81 88.47
CA ASN A 97 -3.38 -51.77 89.51
C ASN A 97 -3.44 -53.25 89.07
N GLY A 98 -3.05 -54.17 89.97
CA GLY A 98 -3.56 -55.55 90.12
C GLY A 98 -3.46 -56.56 88.96
N GLY A 99 -2.53 -57.52 89.05
CA GLY A 99 -2.57 -58.76 88.24
C GLY A 99 -1.42 -59.74 88.56
N ASN A 100 -1.73 -60.95 89.03
CA ASN A 100 -0.77 -62.02 89.30
C ASN A 100 -0.53 -62.89 88.05
N ALA A 101 0.73 -63.26 87.76
CA ALA A 101 1.05 -64.24 86.72
C ALA A 101 2.33 -65.04 87.04
N THR A 102 2.16 -66.29 87.44
CA THR A 102 3.21 -67.32 87.44
C THR A 102 3.22 -68.08 86.11
N ALA A 103 4.42 -68.47 85.66
CA ALA A 103 4.78 -69.28 84.49
C ALA A 103 3.66 -70.01 83.69
N GLY A 104 3.60 -69.72 82.37
CA GLY A 104 2.95 -70.56 81.36
C GLY A 104 1.90 -69.86 80.50
N ASN A 105 2.27 -69.49 79.26
CA ASN A 105 1.43 -68.95 78.18
C ASN A 105 0.54 -67.71 78.45
N ALA A 106 1.00 -66.58 77.89
CA ALA A 106 0.24 -65.52 77.21
C ALA A 106 -1.17 -65.10 77.71
N GLY A 107 -1.24 -63.87 78.24
CA GLY A 107 -2.46 -63.05 78.32
C GLY A 107 -2.09 -61.57 78.55
N PRO A 108 -2.37 -60.63 77.63
CA PRO A 108 -1.91 -59.24 77.74
C PRO A 108 -2.89 -58.39 78.56
N GLY A 109 -2.51 -58.03 79.78
CA GLY A 109 -3.34 -57.16 80.64
C GLY A 109 -2.65 -56.48 81.82
N GLY A 110 -1.40 -56.82 82.14
CA GLY A 110 -0.65 -56.16 83.20
C GLY A 110 0.00 -54.86 82.71
N ALA A 111 -0.22 -53.75 83.41
CA ALA A 111 0.28 -52.41 83.06
C ALA A 111 1.80 -52.18 83.25
N GLY A 112 2.59 -53.25 83.37
CA GLY A 112 4.04 -53.20 83.59
C GLY A 112 4.85 -53.01 82.31
N ALA A 113 6.06 -52.46 82.43
CA ALA A 113 7.03 -52.42 81.34
C ALA A 113 7.72 -53.79 81.20
N ALA A 114 7.79 -54.33 79.97
CA ALA A 114 8.38 -55.63 79.66
C ALA A 114 9.52 -55.50 78.64
N ALA A 115 10.74 -55.83 79.04
CA ALA A 115 11.94 -55.84 78.22
C ALA A 115 12.49 -57.29 78.13
N THR A 116 12.02 -58.07 77.15
CA THR A 116 12.33 -59.52 77.06
C THR A 116 13.50 -59.85 76.14
N GLY A 117 13.97 -58.89 75.33
CA GLY A 117 15.15 -59.08 74.47
C GLY A 117 16.46 -58.66 75.15
N SER A 118 17.57 -59.32 74.84
CA SER A 118 18.91 -58.90 75.32
C SER A 118 19.25 -57.48 74.84
N GLY A 119 19.62 -56.60 75.77
CA GLY A 119 19.88 -55.17 75.50
C GLY A 119 18.66 -54.35 75.07
N SER A 120 17.43 -54.80 75.40
CA SER A 120 16.20 -54.03 75.13
C SER A 120 15.88 -53.03 76.26
N VAL A 121 15.23 -51.92 75.90
CA VAL A 121 14.80 -50.88 76.84
C VAL A 121 13.27 -50.72 76.76
N ALA A 122 12.58 -50.73 77.89
CA ALA A 122 11.12 -50.50 77.97
C ALA A 122 10.79 -49.52 79.10
N ILE A 123 10.32 -48.32 78.77
CA ILE A 123 10.05 -47.23 79.71
C ILE A 123 8.60 -46.75 79.54
N GLY A 124 7.80 -46.81 80.61
CA GLY A 124 6.37 -46.44 80.61
C GLY A 124 5.44 -47.62 80.89
N SER A 125 4.22 -47.33 81.35
CA SER A 125 3.21 -48.34 81.69
C SER A 125 2.78 -49.14 80.45
N GLY A 126 2.87 -50.47 80.51
CA GLY A 126 2.53 -51.35 79.38
C GLY A 126 3.49 -51.30 78.18
N ALA A 127 4.66 -50.66 78.30
CA ALA A 127 5.67 -50.63 77.24
C ALA A 127 6.30 -52.03 77.02
N GLN A 128 6.47 -52.47 75.78
CA GLN A 128 6.97 -53.80 75.41
C GLN A 128 8.16 -53.70 74.44
N GLY A 129 9.31 -54.26 74.80
CA GLY A 129 10.48 -54.43 73.95
C GLY A 129 10.88 -55.91 73.89
N THR A 130 10.59 -56.61 72.79
CA THR A 130 10.54 -58.09 72.83
C THR A 130 11.74 -58.84 72.25
N TYR A 131 12.43 -58.31 71.23
CA TYR A 131 13.51 -59.02 70.53
C TYR A 131 14.87 -58.30 70.60
N GLY A 132 15.96 -59.09 70.52
CA GLY A 132 17.29 -58.71 70.98
C GLY A 132 18.07 -57.66 70.16
N ALA A 133 19.09 -57.11 70.81
CA ALA A 133 20.00 -56.04 70.37
C ALA A 133 19.34 -54.66 70.19
N ALA A 134 19.47 -53.82 71.22
CA ALA A 134 19.31 -52.37 71.20
C ALA A 134 17.93 -51.80 70.80
N GLY A 135 16.85 -52.58 70.89
CA GLY A 135 15.49 -52.08 70.69
C GLY A 135 14.95 -51.30 71.89
N GLY A 136 14.21 -50.21 71.65
CA GLY A 136 13.75 -49.28 72.70
C GLY A 136 12.28 -48.88 72.58
N ALA A 137 11.46 -49.23 73.58
CA ALA A 137 10.08 -48.77 73.76
C ALA A 137 10.01 -47.70 74.87
N GLY A 138 9.38 -46.56 74.60
CA GLY A 138 9.37 -45.39 75.51
C GLY A 138 8.05 -44.62 75.44
N GLY A 139 7.11 -44.90 76.34
CA GLY A 139 5.77 -44.30 76.38
C GLY A 139 4.74 -45.31 76.89
N ALA A 140 3.58 -44.82 77.35
CA ALA A 140 2.50 -45.71 77.81
C ALA A 140 1.99 -46.57 76.63
N GLY A 141 2.02 -47.90 76.76
CA GLY A 141 1.59 -48.84 75.72
C GLY A 141 2.49 -48.90 74.47
N ALA A 142 3.71 -48.35 74.51
CA ALA A 142 4.62 -48.40 73.36
C ALA A 142 5.14 -49.83 73.09
N SER A 143 5.15 -50.28 71.83
CA SER A 143 5.56 -51.65 71.45
C SER A 143 6.65 -51.65 70.39
N ALA A 144 7.85 -52.11 70.75
CA ALA A 144 9.00 -52.29 69.88
C ALA A 144 9.30 -53.80 69.74
N SER A 145 8.78 -54.43 68.67
CA SER A 145 8.82 -55.89 68.53
C SER A 145 9.81 -56.43 67.49
N GLY A 146 10.49 -55.56 66.76
CA GLY A 146 11.59 -55.94 65.85
C GLY A 146 12.97 -55.89 66.49
N LEU A 147 13.91 -56.67 65.95
CA LEU A 147 15.35 -56.53 66.24
C LEU A 147 15.81 -55.09 65.93
N GLY A 148 16.49 -54.43 66.86
CA GLY A 148 16.96 -53.04 66.69
C GLY A 148 15.87 -51.99 66.42
N SER A 149 14.62 -52.26 66.76
CA SER A 149 13.48 -51.36 66.50
C SER A 149 13.27 -50.32 67.62
N THR A 150 12.61 -49.19 67.33
CA THR A 150 12.40 -48.11 68.32
C THR A 150 10.97 -47.61 68.28
N ALA A 151 10.28 -47.56 69.42
CA ALA A 151 8.89 -47.10 69.55
C ALA A 151 8.80 -46.09 70.71
N ILE A 152 8.79 -44.78 70.40
CA ILE A 152 8.77 -43.70 71.40
C ILE A 152 7.50 -42.88 71.21
N GLY A 153 6.72 -42.70 72.28
CA GLY A 153 5.40 -42.06 72.26
C GLY A 153 4.31 -42.97 72.86
N SER A 154 3.23 -42.37 73.36
CA SER A 154 2.10 -43.12 73.90
C SER A 154 1.42 -43.93 72.79
N GLY A 155 1.29 -45.25 72.93
CA GLY A 155 0.71 -46.14 71.93
C GLY A 155 1.50 -46.29 70.63
N ALA A 156 2.77 -45.86 70.59
CA ALA A 156 3.63 -46.04 69.41
C ALA A 156 3.94 -47.54 69.19
N ALA A 157 3.82 -48.03 67.95
CA ALA A 157 3.97 -49.45 67.64
C ALA A 157 4.90 -49.71 66.45
N ASN A 158 5.74 -50.73 66.55
CA ASN A 158 6.45 -51.27 65.40
C ASN A 158 6.53 -52.81 65.41
N GLY A 159 6.49 -53.38 64.20
CA GLY A 159 6.29 -54.83 64.00
C GLY A 159 7.48 -55.58 63.39
N ALA A 160 8.57 -54.89 63.02
CA ALA A 160 9.61 -55.45 62.16
C ALA A 160 11.02 -54.95 62.51
N SER A 161 12.02 -55.76 62.15
CA SER A 161 13.45 -55.43 62.32
C SER A 161 13.78 -54.04 61.75
N GLY A 162 14.50 -53.24 62.53
CA GLY A 162 14.97 -51.90 62.15
C GLY A 162 13.90 -50.79 62.07
N ALA A 163 12.61 -51.10 62.27
CA ALA A 163 11.54 -50.10 62.17
C ALA A 163 11.58 -49.06 63.32
N ARG A 164 11.21 -47.82 63.03
CA ARG A 164 11.22 -46.69 63.97
C ARG A 164 9.87 -45.98 63.98
N ALA A 165 9.26 -45.87 65.15
CA ALA A 165 8.04 -45.11 65.41
C ALA A 165 8.33 -44.07 66.51
N SER A 166 8.10 -42.78 66.24
CA SER A 166 8.42 -41.68 67.15
C SER A 166 7.32 -40.62 67.14
N GLY A 167 6.37 -40.73 68.07
CA GLY A 167 5.18 -39.89 68.21
C GLY A 167 4.04 -40.70 68.82
N ASN A 168 3.07 -40.01 69.47
CA ASN A 168 1.89 -40.70 69.99
C ASN A 168 1.14 -41.41 68.86
N TYR A 169 0.76 -42.67 69.07
CA TYR A 169 0.05 -43.52 68.10
C TYR A 169 0.78 -43.73 66.76
N GLY A 170 2.08 -43.42 66.67
CA GLY A 170 2.88 -43.66 65.46
C GLY A 170 3.07 -45.15 65.19
N THR A 171 2.91 -45.60 63.94
CA THR A 171 3.01 -47.01 63.54
C THR A 171 4.01 -47.22 62.41
N ALA A 172 4.97 -48.14 62.59
CA ALA A 172 6.01 -48.47 61.59
C ALA A 172 6.16 -49.98 61.35
N ILE A 173 6.07 -50.41 60.09
CA ILE A 173 6.16 -51.83 59.68
C ILE A 173 7.17 -51.99 58.53
N GLY A 174 7.99 -53.05 58.58
CA GLY A 174 8.90 -53.43 57.49
C GLY A 174 10.14 -52.53 57.35
N GLY A 175 10.86 -52.25 58.44
CA GLY A 175 12.08 -51.42 58.40
C GLY A 175 11.84 -49.93 58.13
N SER A 176 10.59 -49.48 58.25
CA SER A 176 10.15 -48.12 57.95
C SER A 176 10.37 -47.12 59.09
N ASN A 177 10.14 -45.83 58.81
CA ASN A 177 10.28 -44.74 59.78
C ASN A 177 9.01 -43.87 59.84
N ALA A 178 8.28 -43.93 60.95
CA ALA A 178 7.12 -43.09 61.25
C ALA A 178 7.49 -42.09 62.36
N ALA A 179 7.38 -40.78 62.08
CA ALA A 179 7.73 -39.72 63.01
C ALA A 179 6.70 -38.60 62.99
N GLY A 180 6.09 -38.32 64.14
CA GLY A 180 4.92 -37.46 64.28
C GLY A 180 3.75 -38.21 64.93
N GLU A 181 2.83 -37.45 65.52
CA GLU A 181 1.61 -38.02 66.09
C GLU A 181 0.72 -38.63 65.00
N SER A 182 0.24 -39.85 65.24
CA SER A 182 -0.53 -40.68 64.30
C SER A 182 0.14 -40.92 62.94
N ALA A 183 1.47 -40.77 62.85
CA ALA A 183 2.22 -41.06 61.63
C ALA A 183 2.24 -42.57 61.33
N GLN A 184 2.02 -42.97 60.08
CA GLN A 184 1.85 -44.36 59.67
C GLN A 184 2.76 -44.72 58.49
N ALA A 185 3.86 -45.42 58.76
CA ALA A 185 4.78 -45.94 57.76
C ALA A 185 4.56 -47.45 57.61
N LEU A 186 3.50 -47.83 56.90
CA LEU A 186 3.03 -49.22 56.79
C LEU A 186 3.65 -49.96 55.58
N GLY A 187 4.23 -49.21 54.64
CA GLY A 187 5.02 -49.79 53.56
C GLY A 187 6.41 -50.26 54.01
N THR A 188 6.91 -51.36 53.44
CA THR A 188 8.31 -51.78 53.61
C THR A 188 9.24 -50.67 53.15
N ASN A 189 10.24 -50.34 53.97
CA ASN A 189 11.22 -49.30 53.70
C ASN A 189 10.59 -47.90 53.46
N SER A 190 9.37 -47.66 53.98
CA SER A 190 8.65 -46.39 53.84
C SER A 190 9.05 -45.34 54.89
N VAL A 191 8.71 -44.08 54.62
CA VAL A 191 8.92 -42.95 55.53
C VAL A 191 7.61 -42.16 55.65
N ALA A 192 7.21 -41.85 56.88
CA ALA A 192 6.08 -40.96 57.18
C ALA A 192 6.52 -39.93 58.24
N LEU A 193 6.73 -38.67 57.84
CA LEU A 193 7.22 -37.60 58.71
C LEU A 193 6.24 -36.43 58.75
N GLY A 194 5.53 -36.29 59.88
CA GLY A 194 4.51 -35.26 60.13
C GLY A 194 3.31 -35.80 60.91
N ASN A 195 2.57 -34.92 61.60
CA ASN A 195 1.29 -35.29 62.22
C ASN A 195 0.33 -35.84 61.15
N GLY A 196 -0.20 -37.05 61.35
CA GLY A 196 -1.10 -37.71 60.39
C GLY A 196 -0.45 -38.11 59.05
N ALA A 197 0.88 -38.04 58.90
CA ALA A 197 1.54 -38.47 57.66
C ALA A 197 1.38 -39.99 57.45
N SER A 198 1.11 -40.45 56.23
CA SER A 198 0.78 -41.85 55.96
C SER A 198 1.43 -42.35 54.67
N ALA A 199 2.41 -43.25 54.79
CA ALA A 199 2.96 -44.04 53.68
C ALA A 199 2.37 -45.46 53.75
N SER A 200 1.22 -45.63 53.12
CA SER A 200 0.40 -46.84 53.14
C SER A 200 -0.46 -46.88 51.89
N ALA A 201 -0.53 -48.02 51.20
CA ALA A 201 -1.43 -48.15 50.06
C ALA A 201 -2.89 -48.21 50.53
N ASP A 202 -3.79 -47.70 49.70
CA ASP A 202 -5.23 -47.85 49.94
C ASP A 202 -5.61 -49.34 49.86
N GLY A 203 -6.53 -49.77 50.73
CA GLY A 203 -6.85 -51.19 50.91
C GLY A 203 -5.88 -51.97 51.82
N GLY A 204 -4.94 -51.30 52.52
CA GLY A 204 -4.05 -51.94 53.49
C GLY A 204 -2.81 -52.62 52.88
N GLY A 205 -2.50 -52.28 51.62
CA GLY A 205 -1.32 -52.77 50.92
C GLY A 205 -0.02 -52.04 51.31
N ILE A 206 1.10 -52.64 50.92
CA ILE A 206 2.44 -52.13 51.21
C ILE A 206 2.83 -51.06 50.19
N ALA A 207 2.82 -49.79 50.58
CA ALA A 207 3.44 -48.69 49.82
C ALA A 207 4.98 -48.77 49.90
N ALA A 208 5.55 -49.80 49.29
CA ALA A 208 6.97 -50.10 49.36
C ALA A 208 7.81 -48.91 48.83
N ASN A 209 8.81 -48.48 49.60
CA ASN A 209 9.62 -47.28 49.35
C ASN A 209 8.83 -45.94 49.29
N GLY A 210 7.58 -45.90 49.74
CA GLY A 210 6.78 -44.67 49.77
C GLY A 210 7.26 -43.66 50.82
N THR A 211 7.30 -42.36 50.49
CA THR A 211 7.75 -41.29 51.38
C THR A 211 6.71 -40.17 51.51
N ALA A 212 6.04 -40.10 52.66
CA ALA A 212 5.13 -39.02 53.04
C ALA A 212 5.85 -38.01 53.95
N LEU A 213 6.06 -36.78 53.46
CA LEU A 213 6.79 -35.71 54.15
C LEU A 213 5.93 -34.44 54.29
N GLY A 214 5.35 -34.25 55.47
CA GLY A 214 4.45 -33.14 55.80
C GLY A 214 3.22 -33.60 56.57
N ALA A 215 2.60 -32.73 57.35
CA ALA A 215 1.39 -33.09 58.10
C ALA A 215 0.24 -33.49 57.15
N ASN A 216 -0.43 -34.60 57.44
CA ASN A 216 -1.47 -35.22 56.59
C ASN A 216 -1.02 -35.52 55.13
N SER A 217 0.28 -35.59 54.85
CA SER A 217 0.77 -36.09 53.56
C SER A 217 0.48 -37.59 53.44
N ARG A 218 0.08 -38.05 52.25
CA ARG A 218 -0.31 -39.45 52.00
C ARG A 218 0.38 -40.00 50.76
N THR A 219 1.13 -41.08 50.91
CA THR A 219 1.70 -41.85 49.80
C THR A 219 1.01 -43.20 49.74
N THR A 220 0.22 -43.41 48.69
CA THR A 220 -0.55 -44.64 48.47
C THR A 220 0.07 -45.52 47.38
N ALA A 221 0.86 -44.93 46.49
CA ALA A 221 1.62 -45.66 45.48
C ALA A 221 2.98 -46.20 45.98
N ARG A 222 3.55 -47.14 45.23
CA ARG A 222 4.91 -47.67 45.45
C ARG A 222 5.94 -46.71 44.88
N ASN A 223 7.09 -46.60 45.55
CA ASN A 223 8.23 -45.78 45.14
C ASN A 223 7.89 -44.30 44.83
N ALA A 224 6.87 -43.77 45.51
CA ALA A 224 6.39 -42.41 45.31
C ALA A 224 6.67 -41.51 46.52
N VAL A 225 6.67 -40.19 46.31
CA VAL A 225 6.96 -39.19 47.35
C VAL A 225 5.84 -38.16 47.41
N ALA A 226 5.13 -38.08 48.54
CA ALA A 226 4.22 -36.98 48.85
C ALA A 226 4.97 -35.89 49.64
N LEU A 227 5.25 -34.75 49.02
CA LEU A 227 6.03 -33.65 49.57
C LEU A 227 5.13 -32.44 49.91
N GLY A 228 5.08 -32.06 51.18
CA GLY A 228 4.28 -30.95 51.69
C GLY A 228 3.04 -31.39 52.46
N GLN A 229 2.47 -30.47 53.25
CA GLN A 229 1.24 -30.69 54.02
C GLN A 229 0.10 -31.12 53.09
N GLY A 230 -0.67 -32.14 53.46
CA GLY A 230 -1.83 -32.60 52.68
C GLY A 230 -1.55 -33.09 51.25
N SER A 231 -0.27 -33.24 50.85
CA SER A 231 0.06 -33.76 49.51
C SER A 231 -0.30 -35.24 49.40
N VAL A 232 -0.81 -35.66 48.25
CA VAL A 232 -1.18 -37.04 47.95
C VAL A 232 -0.35 -37.53 46.77
N ALA A 233 0.33 -38.68 46.95
CA ALA A 233 1.09 -39.38 45.91
C ALA A 233 0.45 -40.76 45.67
N ASP A 234 -0.42 -40.80 44.67
CA ASP A 234 -1.25 -41.92 44.23
C ASP A 234 -0.77 -42.57 42.92
N GLU A 235 0.17 -41.93 42.22
CA GLU A 235 0.89 -42.49 41.06
C GLU A 235 2.26 -43.06 41.45
N ALA A 236 2.60 -44.23 40.91
CA ALA A 236 3.88 -44.89 41.18
C ALA A 236 5.07 -44.15 40.55
N ASP A 237 6.26 -44.31 41.15
CA ASP A 237 7.52 -43.72 40.65
C ASP A 237 7.47 -42.19 40.47
N SER A 238 6.65 -41.50 41.28
CA SER A 238 6.34 -40.07 41.15
C SER A 238 6.71 -39.24 42.39
N VAL A 239 6.85 -37.91 42.21
CA VAL A 239 6.93 -36.94 43.32
C VAL A 239 5.76 -35.97 43.21
N SER A 240 4.81 -36.07 44.14
CA SER A 240 3.67 -35.16 44.23
C SER A 240 3.93 -34.07 45.26
N VAL A 241 3.81 -32.81 44.83
CA VAL A 241 3.93 -31.61 45.68
C VAL A 241 2.57 -31.06 46.12
N GLY A 242 1.47 -31.76 45.84
CA GLY A 242 0.10 -31.28 46.08
C GLY A 242 -0.90 -32.43 46.12
N ALA A 243 -2.18 -32.11 45.91
CA ALA A 243 -3.25 -33.08 45.75
C ALA A 243 -4.20 -32.63 44.64
N SER A 244 -5.12 -33.49 44.21
CA SER A 244 -6.18 -33.12 43.27
C SER A 244 -6.99 -31.93 43.82
N GLY A 245 -7.13 -30.86 43.02
CA GLY A 245 -7.74 -29.59 43.44
C GLY A 245 -6.88 -28.71 44.36
N ALA A 246 -5.69 -29.14 44.76
CA ALA A 246 -4.77 -28.42 45.65
C ALA A 246 -3.31 -28.53 45.17
N THR A 247 -3.03 -27.98 43.99
CA THR A 247 -1.70 -27.95 43.39
C THR A 247 -0.82 -26.85 44.01
N ARG A 248 0.51 -26.93 43.79
CA ARG A 248 1.48 -25.95 44.30
C ARG A 248 2.41 -25.48 43.19
N ALA A 249 2.74 -24.19 43.21
CA ALA A 249 3.78 -23.63 42.36
C ALA A 249 5.17 -24.07 42.87
N ILE A 250 6.01 -24.58 41.96
CA ILE A 250 7.41 -24.90 42.25
C ILE A 250 8.25 -23.69 41.83
N THR A 251 8.77 -22.94 42.80
CA THR A 251 9.54 -21.71 42.59
C THR A 251 11.04 -21.93 42.83
N ASN A 252 11.87 -20.99 42.37
CA ASN A 252 13.34 -21.07 42.43
C ASN A 252 13.95 -22.26 41.64
N VAL A 253 13.24 -22.72 40.60
CA VAL A 253 13.76 -23.70 39.63
C VAL A 253 14.66 -22.95 38.64
N THR A 254 15.93 -23.36 38.56
CA THR A 254 16.85 -22.90 37.49
C THR A 254 16.42 -23.47 36.15
N ALA A 255 16.62 -22.73 35.06
CA ALA A 255 16.33 -23.19 33.70
C ALA A 255 16.93 -24.58 33.42
N GLY A 256 16.07 -25.55 33.08
CA GLY A 256 16.49 -26.91 32.74
C GLY A 256 17.25 -26.95 31.40
N ARG A 257 18.12 -27.93 31.19
CA ARG A 257 18.77 -28.10 29.88
C ARG A 257 17.72 -28.55 28.88
N VAL A 258 17.63 -27.90 27.72
CA VAL A 258 16.69 -28.28 26.66
C VAL A 258 17.43 -29.07 25.58
N GLY A 259 16.93 -30.27 25.27
CA GLY A 259 17.52 -31.18 24.29
C GLY A 259 16.73 -32.48 24.21
N ALA A 260 16.90 -33.23 23.12
CA ALA A 260 16.03 -34.37 22.77
C ALA A 260 15.98 -35.52 23.81
N THR A 261 16.98 -35.64 24.68
CA THR A 261 17.06 -36.64 25.75
C THR A 261 17.01 -36.02 27.15
N SER A 262 16.59 -34.76 27.28
CA SER A 262 16.53 -34.10 28.59
C SER A 262 15.34 -34.57 29.41
N THR A 263 15.57 -34.70 30.72
CA THR A 263 14.55 -34.98 31.73
C THR A 263 14.54 -33.90 32.82
N ASP A 264 15.14 -32.74 32.55
CA ASP A 264 15.15 -31.59 33.47
C ASP A 264 13.77 -30.89 33.47
N ALA A 265 13.40 -30.27 34.59
CA ALA A 265 12.19 -29.45 34.67
C ALA A 265 12.35 -28.15 33.86
N VAL A 266 11.38 -27.85 32.98
CA VAL A 266 11.36 -26.62 32.17
C VAL A 266 10.72 -25.48 32.96
N THR A 267 11.35 -24.31 33.00
CA THR A 267 10.82 -23.13 33.68
C THR A 267 9.83 -22.36 32.81
N GLY A 268 8.93 -21.59 33.43
CA GLY A 268 8.00 -20.71 32.71
C GLY A 268 8.69 -19.70 31.78
N SER A 269 9.91 -19.26 32.11
CA SER A 269 10.70 -18.38 31.22
C SER A 269 11.17 -19.07 29.93
N GLN A 270 11.43 -20.38 29.96
CA GLN A 270 11.83 -21.16 28.79
C GLN A 270 10.64 -21.48 27.89
N LEU A 271 9.49 -21.79 28.50
CA LEU A 271 8.23 -21.93 27.77
C LEU A 271 7.85 -20.60 27.10
N HIS A 272 7.89 -19.49 27.84
CA HIS A 272 7.58 -18.16 27.30
C HIS A 272 8.52 -17.73 26.16
N ALA A 273 9.81 -18.04 26.23
CA ALA A 273 10.74 -17.82 25.12
C ALA A 273 10.39 -18.65 23.87
N THR A 274 9.84 -19.85 24.06
CA THR A 274 9.33 -20.70 22.97
C THR A 274 8.04 -20.11 22.39
N ASP A 275 7.11 -19.67 23.24
CA ASP A 275 5.86 -19.03 22.82
C ASP A 275 6.11 -17.72 22.04
N GLN A 276 7.11 -16.93 22.44
CA GLN A 276 7.57 -15.76 21.68
C GLN A 276 8.10 -16.17 20.29
N ALA A 277 8.93 -17.21 20.19
CA ALA A 277 9.46 -17.69 18.92
C ALA A 277 8.35 -18.24 17.99
N VAL A 278 7.36 -18.95 18.53
CA VAL A 278 6.18 -19.42 17.79
C VAL A 278 5.32 -18.24 17.34
N SER A 279 5.15 -17.22 18.19
CA SER A 279 4.39 -16.01 17.85
C SER A 279 5.05 -15.21 16.74
N ALA A 280 6.38 -15.06 16.79
CA ALA A 280 7.17 -14.43 15.72
C ALA A 280 7.03 -15.20 14.39
N ALA A 281 7.16 -16.53 14.42
CA ALA A 281 6.97 -17.37 13.23
C ALA A 281 5.55 -17.27 12.63
N ALA A 282 4.51 -17.09 13.47
CA ALA A 282 3.15 -16.84 13.01
C ALA A 282 2.98 -15.44 12.37
N SER A 283 3.65 -14.41 12.90
CA SER A 283 3.72 -13.10 12.27
C SER A 283 4.45 -13.14 10.93
N ASP A 284 5.60 -13.82 10.84
CA ASP A 284 6.37 -13.97 9.60
C ASP A 284 5.55 -14.69 8.51
N ALA A 285 4.82 -15.75 8.88
CA ALA A 285 3.90 -16.45 7.98
C ALA A 285 2.73 -15.56 7.51
N THR A 286 2.25 -14.67 8.36
CA THR A 286 1.19 -13.69 8.01
C THR A 286 1.71 -12.63 7.05
N ASN A 287 2.93 -12.12 7.26
CA ASN A 287 3.59 -11.17 6.37
C ASN A 287 3.85 -11.79 4.98
N ALA A 288 4.38 -13.01 4.94
CA ALA A 288 4.59 -13.74 3.68
C ALA A 288 3.29 -13.96 2.87
N LEU A 289 2.16 -14.16 3.56
CA LEU A 289 0.85 -14.25 2.90
C LEU A 289 0.38 -12.89 2.33
N ALA A 290 0.66 -11.79 3.03
CA ALA A 290 0.38 -10.44 2.54
C ALA A 290 1.25 -10.07 1.33
N ASP A 291 2.55 -10.40 1.37
CA ASP A 291 3.48 -10.21 0.24
C ASP A 291 3.03 -11.00 -1.00
N ALA A 292 2.58 -12.25 -0.81
CA ALA A 292 2.03 -13.07 -1.89
C ALA A 292 0.74 -12.47 -2.50
N ALA A 293 -0.14 -11.89 -1.67
CA ALA A 293 -1.34 -11.22 -2.14
C ALA A 293 -1.01 -9.93 -2.93
N ALA A 294 -0.02 -9.15 -2.48
CA ALA A 294 0.45 -7.96 -3.19
C ALA A 294 1.11 -8.33 -4.55
N ALA A 295 1.89 -9.41 -4.59
CA ALA A 295 2.45 -9.93 -5.83
C ALA A 295 1.37 -10.39 -6.82
N GLN A 296 0.31 -11.06 -6.34
CA GLN A 296 -0.83 -11.45 -7.16
C GLN A 296 -1.58 -10.24 -7.73
N ALA A 297 -1.88 -9.24 -6.90
CA ALA A 297 -2.50 -7.99 -7.35
C ALA A 297 -1.69 -7.26 -8.42
N THR A 298 -0.35 -7.27 -8.30
CA THR A 298 0.57 -6.71 -9.30
C THR A 298 0.50 -7.47 -10.62
N ALA A 299 0.42 -8.81 -10.58
CA ALA A 299 0.27 -9.65 -11.77
C ALA A 299 -1.10 -9.44 -12.46
N ASP A 300 -2.17 -9.27 -11.69
CA ASP A 300 -3.51 -9.00 -12.21
C ASP A 300 -3.61 -7.60 -12.86
N ALA A 301 -2.95 -6.59 -12.28
CA ALA A 301 -2.83 -5.27 -12.88
C ALA A 301 -2.08 -5.31 -14.22
N ALA A 302 -0.90 -5.95 -14.26
CA ALA A 302 -0.13 -6.11 -15.49
C ALA A 302 -0.90 -6.88 -16.58
N ARG A 303 -1.77 -7.82 -16.19
CA ARG A 303 -2.67 -8.54 -17.09
C ARG A 303 -3.80 -7.64 -17.64
N ALA A 304 -4.30 -6.70 -16.85
CA ALA A 304 -5.29 -5.71 -17.29
C ALA A 304 -4.68 -4.66 -18.24
N ASP A 305 -3.46 -4.19 -17.95
CA ASP A 305 -2.72 -3.27 -18.82
C ASP A 305 -2.44 -3.92 -20.19
N ALA A 306 -2.01 -5.18 -20.20
CA ALA A 306 -1.81 -5.94 -21.44
C ALA A 306 -3.11 -6.12 -22.26
N ALA A 307 -4.26 -6.29 -21.60
CA ALA A 307 -5.55 -6.37 -22.28
C ALA A 307 -5.99 -5.03 -22.88
N THR A 308 -5.74 -3.92 -22.17
CA THR A 308 -5.98 -2.56 -22.67
C THR A 308 -5.10 -2.26 -23.89
N ALA A 309 -3.81 -2.58 -23.81
CA ALA A 309 -2.86 -2.40 -24.91
C ALA A 309 -3.25 -3.21 -26.15
N GLN A 310 -3.77 -4.43 -25.99
CA GLN A 310 -4.31 -5.22 -27.11
C GLN A 310 -5.53 -4.54 -27.73
N SER A 311 -6.47 -4.03 -26.94
CA SER A 311 -7.65 -3.32 -27.46
C SER A 311 -7.24 -2.09 -28.28
N SER A 312 -6.29 -1.30 -27.80
CA SER A 312 -5.78 -0.13 -28.55
C SER A 312 -5.07 -0.52 -29.84
N ALA A 313 -4.40 -1.68 -29.88
CA ALA A 313 -3.79 -2.20 -31.11
C ALA A 313 -4.85 -2.68 -32.12
N ASP A 314 -5.94 -3.28 -31.64
CA ASP A 314 -7.07 -3.72 -32.46
C ASP A 314 -7.84 -2.51 -33.04
N ASP A 315 -8.06 -1.46 -32.24
CA ASP A 315 -8.66 -0.20 -32.68
C ASP A 315 -7.80 0.50 -33.75
N ALA A 316 -6.48 0.60 -33.53
CA ALA A 316 -5.55 1.19 -34.50
C ALA A 316 -5.52 0.41 -35.84
N LEU A 317 -5.71 -0.91 -35.81
CA LEU A 317 -5.84 -1.75 -37.01
C LEU A 317 -7.17 -1.48 -37.75
N ALA A 318 -8.27 -1.23 -37.02
CA ALA A 318 -9.56 -0.88 -37.60
C ALA A 318 -9.55 0.52 -38.25
N ASP A 319 -8.88 1.49 -37.63
CA ASP A 319 -8.66 2.83 -38.21
C ASP A 319 -7.81 2.76 -39.48
N ALA A 320 -6.74 1.96 -39.47
CA ALA A 320 -5.90 1.74 -40.66
C ALA A 320 -6.69 1.13 -41.83
N ALA A 321 -7.55 0.15 -41.56
CA ALA A 321 -8.44 -0.44 -42.57
C ALA A 321 -9.45 0.59 -43.13
N THR A 322 -9.98 1.47 -42.27
CA THR A 322 -10.91 2.53 -42.66
C THR A 322 -10.24 3.61 -43.52
N ALA A 323 -9.01 3.99 -43.16
CA ALA A 323 -8.18 4.90 -43.95
C ALA A 323 -7.87 4.32 -45.34
N GLN A 324 -7.55 3.03 -45.42
CA GLN A 324 -7.28 2.37 -46.71
C GLN A 324 -8.52 2.32 -47.62
N SER A 325 -9.69 1.96 -47.07
CA SER A 325 -10.96 2.03 -47.81
C SER A 325 -11.26 3.45 -48.34
N THR A 326 -10.93 4.48 -47.55
CA THR A 326 -11.09 5.88 -47.98
C THR A 326 -10.15 6.24 -49.14
N ALA A 327 -8.90 5.74 -49.12
CA ALA A 327 -7.94 5.91 -50.21
C ALA A 327 -8.38 5.19 -51.50
N ASP A 328 -8.91 3.96 -51.39
CA ASP A 328 -9.42 3.18 -52.53
C ASP A 328 -10.62 3.86 -53.20
N ASN A 329 -11.53 4.45 -52.40
CA ASN A 329 -12.65 5.26 -52.91
C ASN A 329 -12.14 6.52 -53.64
N ALA A 330 -11.19 7.26 -53.05
CA ALA A 330 -10.62 8.46 -53.67
C ALA A 330 -9.89 8.13 -55.00
N LEU A 331 -9.23 6.98 -55.10
CA LEU A 331 -8.63 6.49 -56.34
C LEU A 331 -9.69 6.15 -57.40
N THR A 332 -10.83 5.58 -56.98
CA THR A 332 -11.98 5.25 -57.85
C THR A 332 -12.67 6.51 -58.39
N ASP A 333 -12.86 7.53 -57.55
CA ASP A 333 -13.39 8.83 -57.95
C ASP A 333 -12.45 9.54 -58.94
N ALA A 334 -11.14 9.50 -58.70
CA ALA A 334 -10.14 10.06 -59.60
C ALA A 334 -10.15 9.37 -60.98
N ALA A 335 -10.26 8.04 -61.02
CA ALA A 335 -10.39 7.28 -62.27
C ALA A 335 -11.69 7.62 -63.03
N THR A 336 -12.79 7.82 -62.29
CA THR A 336 -14.08 8.23 -62.86
C THR A 336 -14.01 9.63 -63.48
N ALA A 337 -13.42 10.59 -62.75
CA ALA A 337 -13.23 11.96 -63.23
C ALA A 337 -12.35 12.02 -64.49
N GLN A 338 -11.30 11.19 -64.56
CA GLN A 338 -10.45 11.07 -65.75
C GLN A 338 -11.24 10.57 -66.97
N SER A 339 -12.09 9.54 -66.80
CA SER A 339 -12.96 9.03 -67.86
C SER A 339 -13.95 10.09 -68.39
N THR A 340 -14.52 10.91 -67.50
CA THR A 340 -15.37 12.05 -67.88
C THR A 340 -14.58 13.10 -68.69
N ALA A 341 -13.35 13.42 -68.27
CA ALA A 341 -12.49 14.37 -68.99
C ALA A 341 -12.11 13.87 -70.38
N ASP A 342 -11.83 12.57 -70.54
CA ASP A 342 -11.53 11.97 -71.85
C ASP A 342 -12.75 11.94 -72.78
N THR A 343 -13.96 11.73 -72.23
CA THR A 343 -15.21 11.84 -72.99
C THR A 343 -15.43 13.26 -73.51
N ALA A 344 -15.33 14.28 -72.64
CA ALA A 344 -15.49 15.68 -73.02
C ALA A 344 -14.45 16.13 -74.07
N ARG A 345 -13.21 15.62 -73.99
CA ARG A 345 -12.15 15.85 -74.98
C ARG A 345 -12.48 15.25 -76.34
N SER A 346 -13.11 14.07 -76.36
CA SER A 346 -13.60 13.42 -77.60
C SER A 346 -14.73 14.24 -78.24
N GLU A 347 -15.72 14.65 -77.44
CA GLU A 347 -16.84 15.49 -77.90
C GLU A 347 -16.38 16.83 -78.48
N ALA A 348 -15.44 17.51 -77.81
CA ALA A 348 -14.83 18.74 -78.32
C ALA A 348 -14.10 18.52 -79.66
N THR A 349 -13.43 17.39 -79.84
CA THR A 349 -12.76 17.03 -81.11
C THR A 349 -13.77 16.81 -82.23
N ASN A 350 -14.90 16.17 -81.94
CA ASN A 350 -15.98 15.96 -82.92
C ASN A 350 -16.66 17.29 -83.31
N ALA A 351 -16.86 18.20 -82.34
CA ALA A 351 -17.42 19.54 -82.59
C ALA A 351 -16.48 20.43 -83.42
N GLN A 352 -15.16 20.26 -83.28
CA GLN A 352 -14.17 20.90 -84.16
C GLN A 352 -14.34 20.43 -85.60
N GLY A 353 -14.46 19.11 -85.82
CA GLY A 353 -14.64 18.53 -87.16
C GLY A 353 -15.92 19.01 -87.87
N THR A 354 -17.05 19.10 -87.18
CA THR A 354 -18.28 19.64 -87.79
C THR A 354 -18.20 21.14 -88.07
N ALA A 355 -17.40 21.91 -87.32
CA ALA A 355 -17.13 23.31 -87.62
C ALA A 355 -16.24 23.46 -88.88
N ASP A 356 -15.22 22.61 -89.03
CA ASP A 356 -14.34 22.58 -90.20
C ASP A 356 -15.13 22.20 -91.48
N ASP A 357 -16.01 21.20 -91.41
CA ASP A 357 -16.91 20.82 -92.51
C ASP A 357 -17.87 21.96 -92.92
N ALA A 358 -18.43 22.68 -91.94
CA ALA A 358 -19.30 23.82 -92.20
C ALA A 358 -18.55 24.99 -92.86
N LEU A 359 -17.31 25.24 -92.46
CA LEU A 359 -16.43 26.24 -93.08
C LEU A 359 -16.08 25.85 -94.53
N ALA A 360 -15.79 24.58 -94.78
CA ALA A 360 -15.55 24.07 -96.13
C ALA A 360 -16.79 24.25 -97.03
N ALA A 361 -17.99 23.91 -96.54
CA ALA A 361 -19.25 24.11 -97.27
C ALA A 361 -19.51 25.60 -97.58
N ALA A 362 -19.26 26.51 -96.64
CA ALA A 362 -19.40 27.94 -96.84
C ALA A 362 -18.46 28.46 -97.94
N SER A 363 -17.21 28.02 -97.96
CA SER A 363 -16.23 28.39 -99.00
C SER A 363 -16.65 27.93 -100.40
N GLY A 364 -17.22 26.73 -100.53
CA GLY A 364 -17.74 26.22 -101.81
C GLY A 364 -18.97 26.98 -102.31
N ALA A 365 -19.84 27.43 -101.39
CA ALA A 365 -20.98 28.28 -101.74
C ALA A 365 -20.53 29.66 -102.24
N GLN A 366 -19.47 30.24 -101.65
CA GLN A 366 -18.87 31.49 -102.13
C GLN A 366 -18.30 31.35 -103.55
N THR A 367 -17.52 30.30 -103.84
CA THR A 367 -17.04 30.02 -105.20
C THR A 367 -18.18 29.95 -106.22
N THR A 368 -19.26 29.26 -105.87
CA THR A 368 -20.47 29.15 -106.73
C THR A 368 -21.12 30.51 -106.99
N ALA A 369 -21.11 31.42 -106.02
CA ALA A 369 -21.67 32.76 -106.17
C ALA A 369 -20.79 33.66 -107.06
N ASP A 370 -19.47 33.54 -106.94
CA ASP A 370 -18.50 34.27 -107.79
C ASP A 370 -18.61 33.84 -109.26
N ASP A 371 -18.75 32.54 -109.53
CA ASP A 371 -18.98 31.99 -110.88
C ASP A 371 -20.29 32.55 -111.49
N ALA A 372 -21.39 32.54 -110.72
CA ALA A 372 -22.68 33.07 -111.18
C ALA A 372 -22.65 34.58 -111.47
N LEU A 373 -21.84 35.35 -110.73
CA LEU A 373 -21.64 36.78 -110.97
C LEU A 373 -20.84 37.02 -112.26
N SER A 374 -19.85 36.16 -112.56
CA SER A 374 -19.09 36.17 -113.81
C SER A 374 -19.99 35.89 -115.02
N ASP A 375 -20.82 34.85 -114.96
CA ASP A 375 -21.77 34.51 -116.03
C ASP A 375 -22.78 35.63 -116.30
N ALA A 376 -23.28 36.29 -115.24
CA ALA A 376 -24.17 37.43 -115.37
C ALA A 376 -23.50 38.62 -116.09
N ALA A 377 -22.21 38.88 -115.84
CA ALA A 377 -21.45 39.92 -116.53
C ALA A 377 -21.26 39.59 -118.03
N ILE A 378 -21.01 38.32 -118.38
CA ILE A 378 -20.92 37.85 -119.77
C ILE A 378 -22.26 38.08 -120.50
N ALA A 379 -23.38 37.72 -119.88
CA ALA A 379 -24.72 37.91 -120.45
C ALA A 379 -25.09 39.40 -120.65
N GLN A 380 -24.62 40.29 -119.77
CA GLN A 380 -24.84 41.74 -119.91
C GLN A 380 -23.99 42.34 -121.05
N GLY A 381 -22.81 41.77 -121.31
CA GLY A 381 -21.97 42.11 -122.46
C GLY A 381 -22.64 41.79 -123.79
N THR A 382 -23.16 40.57 -123.97
CA THR A 382 -23.84 40.15 -125.21
C THR A 382 -25.12 40.95 -125.46
N ALA A 383 -25.92 41.24 -124.43
CA ALA A 383 -27.09 42.11 -124.54
C ALA A 383 -26.74 43.54 -124.97
N THR A 384 -25.54 44.03 -124.62
CA THR A 384 -25.07 45.36 -125.03
C THR A 384 -24.65 45.41 -126.50
N VAL A 385 -24.08 44.32 -127.03
CA VAL A 385 -23.76 44.17 -128.46
C VAL A 385 -25.04 44.15 -129.31
N ALA A 386 -26.01 43.30 -128.96
CA ALA A 386 -27.28 43.19 -129.70
C ALA A 386 -28.03 44.53 -129.81
N ARG A 387 -27.97 45.35 -128.76
CA ARG A 387 -28.55 46.70 -128.73
C ARG A 387 -27.82 47.70 -129.63
N ALA A 388 -26.52 47.55 -129.85
CA ALA A 388 -25.76 48.37 -130.80
C ALA A 388 -26.07 47.98 -132.25
N GLU A 389 -26.24 46.69 -132.54
CA GLU A 389 -26.64 46.18 -133.86
C GLU A 389 -28.05 46.65 -134.24
N ALA A 390 -29.00 46.64 -133.30
CA ALA A 390 -30.35 47.17 -133.51
C ALA A 390 -30.35 48.66 -133.91
N ALA A 391 -29.49 49.48 -133.29
CA ALA A 391 -29.38 50.90 -133.62
C ALA A 391 -28.80 51.13 -135.05
N ALA A 392 -27.88 50.28 -135.50
CA ALA A 392 -27.34 50.34 -136.86
C ALA A 392 -28.38 49.96 -137.93
N ALA A 393 -29.24 48.98 -137.63
CA ALA A 393 -30.36 48.62 -138.50
C ALA A 393 -31.35 49.79 -138.66
N GLN A 394 -31.66 50.51 -137.58
CA GLN A 394 -32.60 51.63 -137.59
C GLN A 394 -32.11 52.81 -138.44
N ALA A 395 -30.82 53.18 -138.33
CA ALA A 395 -30.22 54.23 -139.16
C ALA A 395 -30.23 53.91 -140.67
N THR A 396 -30.24 52.62 -141.03
CA THR A 396 -30.35 52.17 -142.42
C THR A 396 -31.79 52.34 -142.94
N GLY A 397 -32.79 52.14 -142.08
CA GLY A 397 -34.21 52.38 -142.40
C GLY A 397 -34.53 53.85 -142.66
N ASP A 398 -33.98 54.77 -141.87
CA ASP A 398 -34.21 56.21 -142.03
C ASP A 398 -33.68 56.75 -143.37
N SER A 399 -32.58 56.18 -143.88
CA SER A 399 -32.05 56.51 -145.21
C SER A 399 -32.94 56.02 -146.35
N ALA A 400 -33.62 54.87 -146.18
CA ALA A 400 -34.55 54.35 -147.19
C ALA A 400 -35.83 55.17 -147.28
N LEU A 401 -36.32 55.71 -146.16
CA LEU A 401 -37.52 56.56 -146.12
C LEU A 401 -37.28 57.92 -146.83
N ALA A 402 -36.08 58.48 -146.71
CA ALA A 402 -35.69 59.72 -147.41
C ALA A 402 -35.59 59.54 -148.95
N ALA A 403 -35.24 58.35 -149.43
CA ALA A 403 -35.22 58.05 -150.86
C ALA A 403 -36.64 57.94 -151.46
N ALA A 404 -37.62 57.51 -150.66
CA ALA A 404 -39.00 57.35 -151.10
C ALA A 404 -39.72 58.68 -151.34
N SER A 405 -39.47 59.72 -150.53
CA SER A 405 -40.14 61.02 -150.70
C SER A 405 -39.71 61.75 -151.98
N GLY A 406 -38.42 61.71 -152.32
CA GLY A 406 -37.91 62.39 -153.54
C GLY A 406 -38.42 61.78 -154.86
N ALA A 407 -38.85 60.51 -154.84
CA ALA A 407 -39.48 59.88 -156.00
C ALA A 407 -40.91 60.38 -156.25
N GLN A 408 -41.61 60.81 -155.19
CA GLN A 408 -42.98 61.32 -155.26
C GLN A 408 -43.02 62.72 -155.91
N ASP A 409 -42.13 63.62 -155.48
CA ASP A 409 -42.06 65.02 -155.95
C ASP A 409 -41.74 65.14 -157.46
N THR A 410 -41.12 64.11 -158.05
CA THR A 410 -40.76 64.09 -159.48
C THR A 410 -41.94 63.68 -160.38
N ALA A 411 -42.95 62.97 -159.83
CA ALA A 411 -44.10 62.49 -160.60
C ALA A 411 -45.12 63.60 -160.91
N ASP A 412 -45.37 64.50 -159.95
CA ASP A 412 -46.41 65.53 -160.06
C ASP A 412 -46.02 66.71 -160.98
N ALA A 413 -44.73 66.88 -161.28
CA ALA A 413 -44.22 67.98 -162.12
C ALA A 413 -44.23 67.70 -163.64
N ALA A 414 -44.42 66.44 -164.08
CA ALA A 414 -43.97 66.02 -165.41
C ALA A 414 -45.00 66.12 -166.55
N THR A 415 -46.31 66.29 -166.28
CA THR A 415 -47.35 66.13 -167.33
C THR A 415 -48.43 67.21 -167.37
N SER A 416 -48.18 68.39 -166.77
CA SER A 416 -49.01 69.58 -167.01
C SER A 416 -48.77 70.23 -168.39
N ASP A 417 -47.66 69.89 -169.08
CA ASP A 417 -47.14 70.66 -170.22
C ASP A 417 -47.43 70.06 -171.61
N ALA A 418 -47.98 68.84 -171.70
CA ALA A 418 -48.11 68.09 -172.95
C ALA A 418 -49.47 68.24 -173.67
N ALA A 419 -50.12 69.40 -173.56
CA ALA A 419 -51.49 69.63 -174.07
C ALA A 419 -51.59 70.58 -175.29
N ALA A 420 -50.53 70.72 -176.12
CA ALA A 420 -50.51 71.62 -177.27
C ALA A 420 -50.06 70.96 -178.59
N ALA A 421 -51.00 70.85 -179.56
CA ALA A 421 -50.87 70.44 -180.99
C ALA A 421 -50.39 68.99 -181.26
N GLN A 422 -51.21 68.02 -181.69
CA GLN A 422 -52.02 67.87 -182.92
C GLN A 422 -51.24 67.82 -184.26
N GLY A 423 -51.32 66.67 -184.96
CA GLY A 423 -50.95 66.53 -186.38
C GLY A 423 -50.97 65.08 -186.90
N THR A 424 -51.97 64.74 -187.72
CA THR A 424 -52.02 63.62 -188.71
C THR A 424 -51.40 62.26 -188.32
N ALA A 425 -52.20 61.26 -187.95
CA ALA A 425 -52.89 60.34 -188.89
C ALA A 425 -51.96 59.29 -189.55
N ASP A 426 -52.07 58.07 -189.01
CA ASP A 426 -52.10 56.77 -189.69
C ASP A 426 -50.98 56.27 -190.63
N LEU A 427 -50.76 54.95 -190.50
CA LEU A 427 -50.48 53.99 -191.59
C LEU A 427 -49.04 53.77 -192.08
N ALA A 428 -48.29 52.94 -191.34
CA ALA A 428 -47.50 51.79 -191.84
C ALA A 428 -46.90 51.08 -190.60
N ARG A 429 -47.38 49.93 -190.09
CA ARG A 429 -47.64 48.62 -190.71
C ARG A 429 -46.63 48.24 -191.80
N LEU A 430 -45.96 47.11 -191.54
CA LEU A 430 -45.04 46.39 -192.43
C LEU A 430 -43.70 47.13 -192.66
N GLU A 431 -42.51 46.54 -192.66
CA GLU A 431 -41.94 45.20 -192.41
C GLU A 431 -40.51 45.27 -193.03
N ALA A 432 -39.59 44.35 -192.67
CA ALA A 432 -38.15 44.36 -193.00
C ALA A 432 -37.32 45.18 -191.99
N ALA A 433 -37.00 44.65 -190.80
CA ALA A 433 -36.50 43.30 -190.53
C ALA A 433 -35.25 42.95 -191.37
N THR A 434 -34.09 43.33 -190.85
CA THR A 434 -32.77 42.64 -190.95
C THR A 434 -31.79 43.47 -190.11
N ALA A 435 -30.84 42.92 -189.37
CA ALA A 435 -30.59 41.53 -188.99
C ALA A 435 -29.91 41.60 -187.60
N ARG A 436 -30.46 40.96 -186.55
CA ARG A 436 -30.30 39.52 -186.24
C ARG A 436 -29.01 39.26 -185.45
N ALA A 437 -29.11 38.33 -184.49
CA ALA A 437 -28.03 37.66 -183.78
C ALA A 437 -27.32 38.50 -182.68
N LEU A 438 -27.15 38.01 -181.45
CA LEU A 438 -27.37 36.63 -180.95
C LEU A 438 -27.55 36.58 -179.42
N ALA A 439 -28.36 35.60 -178.97
CA ALA A 439 -28.41 34.97 -177.63
C ALA A 439 -28.83 35.87 -176.43
N ASN A 440 -29.94 35.59 -175.72
CA ASN A 440 -30.28 34.41 -174.89
C ASN A 440 -29.34 34.30 -173.67
N ASP A 441 -29.77 34.12 -172.42
CA ASP A 441 -31.00 33.54 -171.86
C ASP A 441 -31.22 34.14 -170.42
N GLY A 442 -32.35 34.06 -169.73
CA GLY A 442 -33.62 33.36 -170.00
C GLY A 442 -34.75 33.81 -169.04
N ILE A 443 -35.93 33.24 -169.21
CA ILE A 443 -37.17 33.59 -168.47
C ILE A 443 -37.60 32.42 -167.57
N ALA A 444 -37.57 32.61 -166.24
CA ALA A 444 -38.44 31.96 -165.24
C ALA A 444 -38.09 32.48 -163.83
N ASP A 445 -39.09 32.51 -162.93
CA ASP A 445 -39.05 32.86 -161.50
C ASP A 445 -39.18 34.33 -161.06
N ALA A 446 -40.45 34.77 -160.95
CA ALA A 446 -40.87 35.77 -159.95
C ALA A 446 -42.34 35.59 -159.50
N ALA A 447 -42.90 34.38 -159.60
CA ALA A 447 -44.26 34.06 -159.13
C ALA A 447 -44.36 33.84 -157.59
N ALA A 448 -43.40 34.39 -156.83
CA ALA A 448 -43.24 34.19 -155.39
C ALA A 448 -43.54 35.44 -154.54
N ALA A 449 -43.76 36.61 -155.16
CA ALA A 449 -43.87 37.90 -154.47
C ALA A 449 -45.23 38.16 -153.78
N GLN A 450 -46.19 37.23 -153.87
CA GLN A 450 -47.54 37.39 -153.29
C GLN A 450 -47.72 36.67 -151.93
N SER A 451 -46.75 35.86 -151.45
CA SER A 451 -46.90 35.11 -150.18
C SER A 451 -46.22 35.77 -148.97
N THR A 452 -45.54 36.91 -149.14
CA THR A 452 -44.80 37.58 -148.06
C THR A 452 -45.65 38.61 -147.30
N ALA A 453 -46.74 39.10 -147.91
CA ALA A 453 -47.63 40.09 -147.28
C ALA A 453 -48.51 39.50 -146.16
N ASP A 454 -48.84 38.20 -146.23
CA ASP A 454 -49.70 37.53 -145.24
C ASP A 454 -48.94 37.00 -144.00
N VAL A 455 -47.60 36.99 -144.02
CA VAL A 455 -46.76 36.56 -142.87
C VAL A 455 -46.61 37.68 -141.83
N ALA A 456 -46.55 38.94 -142.29
CA ALA A 456 -46.28 40.10 -141.44
C ALA A 456 -47.39 40.41 -140.39
N VAL A 457 -48.57 39.79 -140.49
CA VAL A 457 -49.66 39.91 -139.50
C VAL A 457 -49.57 38.82 -138.42
N GLY A 458 -48.88 37.69 -138.67
CA GLY A 458 -48.69 36.62 -137.70
C GLY A 458 -47.64 36.94 -136.63
N ASP A 459 -46.51 37.50 -137.04
CA ASP A 459 -45.36 37.74 -136.15
C ASP A 459 -45.63 38.82 -135.08
N ALA A 460 -46.55 39.75 -135.36
CA ALA A 460 -46.99 40.77 -134.40
C ALA A 460 -47.75 40.17 -133.19
N ALA A 461 -48.42 39.02 -133.36
CA ALA A 461 -49.11 38.34 -132.26
C ALA A 461 -48.15 37.51 -131.38
N ALA A 462 -47.04 37.01 -131.96
CA ALA A 462 -46.04 36.25 -131.22
C ALA A 462 -45.21 37.14 -130.26
N ALA A 463 -44.92 38.38 -130.66
CA ALA A 463 -44.14 39.33 -129.86
C ALA A 463 -44.84 39.81 -128.57
N GLN A 464 -46.18 39.75 -128.51
CA GLN A 464 -46.94 40.13 -127.31
C GLN A 464 -46.97 38.98 -126.28
N GLY A 465 -47.10 37.73 -126.74
CA GLY A 465 -47.11 36.56 -125.86
C GLY A 465 -45.78 36.27 -125.16
N THR A 466 -44.64 36.63 -125.77
CA THR A 466 -43.32 36.49 -125.13
C THR A 466 -43.03 37.58 -124.10
N ALA A 467 -43.59 38.78 -124.27
CA ALA A 467 -43.45 39.88 -123.32
C ALA A 467 -44.22 39.62 -122.00
N ASP A 468 -45.47 39.14 -122.10
CA ASP A 468 -46.28 38.77 -120.92
C ASP A 468 -45.68 37.58 -120.14
N MET A 469 -45.07 36.62 -120.86
CA MET A 469 -44.35 35.50 -120.24
C MET A 469 -43.09 35.98 -119.47
N ALA A 470 -42.36 36.95 -120.03
CA ALA A 470 -41.18 37.52 -119.40
C ALA A 470 -41.51 38.33 -118.13
N LEU A 471 -42.60 39.10 -118.13
CA LEU A 471 -43.10 39.80 -116.94
C LEU A 471 -43.60 38.83 -115.85
N SER A 472 -44.22 37.72 -116.24
CA SER A 472 -44.64 36.66 -115.31
C SER A 472 -43.45 35.97 -114.63
N TYR A 473 -42.42 35.57 -115.40
CA TYR A 473 -41.20 34.98 -114.84
C TYR A 473 -40.40 36.00 -114.01
N ALA A 474 -40.33 37.28 -114.41
CA ALA A 474 -39.70 38.32 -113.62
C ALA A 474 -40.40 38.54 -112.27
N GLY A 475 -41.74 38.54 -112.24
CA GLY A 475 -42.51 38.66 -110.98
C GLY A 475 -42.31 37.48 -110.03
N VAL A 476 -42.24 36.24 -110.54
CA VAL A 476 -41.94 35.05 -109.73
C VAL A 476 -40.49 35.04 -109.24
N ALA A 477 -39.54 35.50 -110.08
CA ALA A 477 -38.14 35.66 -109.69
C ALA A 477 -37.96 36.76 -108.63
N GLN A 478 -38.66 37.90 -108.73
CA GLN A 478 -38.67 38.94 -107.70
C GLN A 478 -39.27 38.43 -106.39
N LEU A 479 -40.41 37.72 -106.44
CA LEU A 479 -41.02 37.15 -105.23
C LEU A 479 -40.11 36.10 -104.57
N THR A 480 -39.38 35.31 -105.36
CA THR A 480 -38.41 34.33 -104.85
C THR A 480 -37.17 35.02 -104.28
N ALA A 481 -36.70 36.10 -104.91
CA ALA A 481 -35.61 36.93 -104.39
C ALA A 481 -36.00 37.66 -103.09
N ASP A 482 -37.21 38.22 -103.01
CA ASP A 482 -37.73 38.87 -101.79
C ASP A 482 -37.94 37.85 -100.66
N THR A 483 -38.40 36.64 -100.99
CA THR A 483 -38.54 35.55 -100.00
C THR A 483 -37.17 35.02 -99.54
N ALA A 484 -36.19 34.93 -100.46
CA ALA A 484 -34.82 34.56 -100.14
C ALA A 484 -34.09 35.66 -99.34
N LEU A 485 -34.36 36.94 -99.61
CA LEU A 485 -33.80 38.08 -98.88
C LEU A 485 -34.44 38.22 -97.49
N ALA A 486 -35.75 37.97 -97.36
CA ALA A 486 -36.42 37.86 -96.07
C ALA A 486 -35.94 36.64 -95.27
N GLY A 487 -35.72 35.50 -95.92
CA GLY A 487 -35.12 34.29 -95.34
C GLY A 487 -33.68 34.53 -94.89
N ALA A 488 -32.87 35.23 -95.70
CA ALA A 488 -31.52 35.65 -95.36
C ALA A 488 -31.53 36.64 -94.20
N GLY A 489 -32.45 37.63 -94.17
CA GLY A 489 -32.61 38.55 -93.04
C GLY A 489 -33.02 37.85 -91.74
N ALA A 490 -33.89 36.84 -91.82
CA ALA A 490 -34.25 36.00 -90.68
C ALA A 490 -33.10 35.09 -90.23
N ALA A 491 -32.32 34.54 -91.16
CA ALA A 491 -31.12 33.76 -90.87
C ALA A 491 -30.01 34.63 -90.26
N GLN A 492 -29.79 35.84 -90.77
CA GLN A 492 -28.87 36.86 -90.24
C GLN A 492 -29.29 37.25 -88.81
N THR A 493 -30.58 37.55 -88.60
CA THR A 493 -31.11 37.89 -87.26
C THR A 493 -30.98 36.71 -86.29
N SER A 494 -31.14 35.48 -86.77
CA SER A 494 -30.95 34.26 -85.97
C SER A 494 -29.47 34.01 -85.67
N ALA A 495 -28.57 34.26 -86.62
CA ALA A 495 -27.12 34.18 -86.45
C ALA A 495 -26.61 35.27 -85.49
N ASP A 496 -27.07 36.51 -85.61
CA ASP A 496 -26.76 37.61 -84.68
C ASP A 496 -27.33 37.37 -83.28
N SER A 497 -28.43 36.62 -83.16
CA SER A 497 -28.98 36.19 -81.87
C SER A 497 -28.15 35.04 -81.29
N ALA A 498 -27.79 34.04 -82.09
CA ALA A 498 -26.91 32.95 -81.70
C ALA A 498 -25.50 33.44 -81.32
N LEU A 499 -24.96 34.46 -82.01
CA LEU A 499 -23.69 35.12 -81.68
C LEU A 499 -23.78 35.91 -80.36
N ARG A 500 -24.92 36.57 -80.08
CA ARG A 500 -25.16 37.22 -78.79
C ARG A 500 -25.34 36.22 -77.65
N ASP A 501 -26.05 35.12 -77.89
CA ASP A 501 -26.22 34.04 -76.93
C ASP A 501 -24.91 33.28 -76.68
N ALA A 502 -24.08 33.09 -77.72
CA ALA A 502 -22.73 32.55 -77.62
C ALA A 502 -21.79 33.50 -76.87
N ALA A 503 -21.82 34.81 -77.13
CA ALA A 503 -21.06 35.79 -76.36
C ALA A 503 -21.52 35.86 -74.89
N ALA A 504 -22.82 35.73 -74.62
CA ALA A 504 -23.37 35.65 -73.27
C ALA A 504 -23.11 34.28 -72.60
N ALA A 505 -22.95 33.20 -73.35
CA ALA A 505 -22.49 31.90 -72.86
C ALA A 505 -20.98 31.94 -72.54
N GLN A 506 -20.17 32.56 -73.40
CA GLN A 506 -18.74 32.80 -73.19
C GLN A 506 -18.51 33.65 -71.95
N GLY A 507 -19.20 34.80 -71.82
CA GLY A 507 -19.11 35.64 -70.62
C GLY A 507 -19.51 34.90 -69.34
N ARG A 508 -20.58 34.09 -69.38
CA ARG A 508 -20.96 33.23 -68.24
C ARG A 508 -19.95 32.11 -67.97
N ALA A 509 -19.27 31.59 -68.99
CA ALA A 509 -18.20 30.60 -68.84
C ALA A 509 -16.93 31.22 -68.26
N ASP A 510 -16.56 32.42 -68.68
CA ASP A 510 -15.44 33.20 -68.17
C ASP A 510 -15.69 33.62 -66.70
N ASP A 511 -16.90 34.09 -66.38
CA ASP A 511 -17.34 34.36 -65.00
C ASP A 511 -17.32 33.08 -64.15
N ALA A 512 -17.81 31.96 -64.67
CA ALA A 512 -17.78 30.67 -63.97
C ALA A 512 -16.34 30.15 -63.77
N TYR A 513 -15.44 30.38 -64.73
CA TYR A 513 -14.02 30.03 -64.60
C TYR A 513 -13.32 30.94 -63.58
N GLY A 514 -13.65 32.24 -63.57
CA GLY A 514 -13.19 33.20 -62.56
C GLY A 514 -13.67 32.84 -61.14
N LEU A 515 -14.95 32.52 -60.99
CA LEU A 515 -15.53 32.04 -59.73
C LEU A 515 -14.94 30.70 -59.30
N ALA A 516 -14.70 29.77 -60.22
CA ALA A 516 -14.03 28.49 -59.92
C ALA A 516 -12.55 28.70 -59.53
N ALA A 517 -11.85 29.66 -60.14
CA ALA A 517 -10.49 30.02 -59.76
C ALA A 517 -10.45 30.67 -58.36
N GLN A 518 -11.38 31.57 -58.05
CA GLN A 518 -11.54 32.16 -56.71
C GLN A 518 -11.90 31.10 -55.66
N ALA A 519 -12.81 30.17 -55.98
CA ALA A 519 -13.18 29.07 -55.10
C ALA A 519 -12.01 28.09 -54.87
N ARG A 520 -11.19 27.79 -55.89
CA ARG A 520 -9.96 27.01 -55.74
C ARG A 520 -8.92 27.73 -54.88
N ALA A 521 -8.75 29.04 -55.06
CA ALA A 521 -7.85 29.86 -54.24
C ALA A 521 -8.31 29.91 -52.77
N ALA A 522 -9.62 30.09 -52.53
CA ALA A 522 -10.22 30.06 -51.20
C ALA A 522 -10.12 28.67 -50.55
N ASN A 523 -10.32 27.59 -51.31
CA ASN A 523 -10.12 26.23 -50.80
C ASN A 523 -8.64 25.94 -50.49
N ALA A 524 -7.71 26.48 -51.28
CA ALA A 524 -6.28 26.36 -51.01
C ALA A 524 -5.86 27.17 -49.76
N SER A 525 -6.38 28.38 -49.56
CA SER A 525 -6.13 29.15 -48.33
C SER A 525 -6.74 28.48 -47.11
N ASN A 526 -7.98 27.99 -47.22
CA ASN A 526 -8.66 27.28 -46.12
C ASN A 526 -7.92 25.97 -45.79
N ALA A 527 -7.43 25.23 -46.78
CA ALA A 527 -6.62 24.02 -46.56
C ALA A 527 -5.29 24.34 -45.87
N ALA A 528 -4.61 25.43 -46.27
CA ALA A 528 -3.38 25.88 -45.61
C ALA A 528 -3.62 26.34 -44.17
N GLU A 529 -4.70 27.09 -43.92
CA GLU A 529 -5.09 27.55 -42.58
C GLU A 529 -5.50 26.37 -41.68
N THR A 530 -6.21 25.38 -42.23
CA THR A 530 -6.55 24.12 -41.54
C THR A 530 -5.30 23.30 -41.24
N ALA A 531 -4.32 23.23 -42.14
CA ALA A 531 -3.05 22.53 -41.91
C ALA A 531 -2.19 23.23 -40.84
N VAL A 532 -2.19 24.57 -40.79
CA VAL A 532 -1.52 25.33 -39.71
C VAL A 532 -2.23 25.15 -38.38
N ALA A 533 -3.57 25.14 -38.36
CA ALA A 533 -4.36 24.86 -37.16
C ALA A 533 -4.11 23.43 -36.65
N GLN A 534 -4.11 22.43 -37.54
CA GLN A 534 -3.80 21.04 -37.22
C GLN A 534 -2.38 20.90 -36.68
N ALA A 535 -1.36 21.43 -37.36
CA ALA A 535 0.02 21.39 -36.87
C ALA A 535 0.22 22.15 -35.54
N THR A 536 -0.65 23.12 -35.22
CA THR A 536 -0.66 23.80 -33.92
C THR A 536 -1.32 22.94 -32.84
N ALA A 537 -2.39 22.21 -33.18
CA ALA A 537 -3.02 21.23 -32.30
C ALA A 537 -2.09 20.03 -32.04
N ASP A 538 -1.47 19.47 -33.08
CA ASP A 538 -0.52 18.35 -32.98
C ASP A 538 0.66 18.71 -32.06
N ARG A 539 1.28 19.88 -32.25
CA ARG A 539 2.32 20.38 -31.33
C ARG A 539 1.81 20.67 -29.92
N ALA A 540 0.54 20.99 -29.74
CA ALA A 540 -0.03 21.13 -28.40
C ALA A 540 -0.17 19.75 -27.73
N PHE A 541 -0.67 18.75 -28.46
CA PHE A 541 -0.75 17.36 -28.01
C PHE A 541 0.63 16.75 -27.71
N GLU A 542 1.63 16.91 -28.60
CA GLU A 542 3.01 16.50 -28.34
C GLU A 542 3.57 17.13 -27.05
N ARG A 543 3.28 18.41 -26.82
CA ARG A 543 3.75 19.13 -25.63
C ARG A 543 3.01 18.75 -24.34
N THR A 544 1.84 18.12 -24.44
CA THR A 544 1.08 17.58 -23.29
C THR A 544 1.03 16.06 -23.26
N ALA A 545 1.79 15.35 -24.10
CA ALA A 545 1.75 13.88 -24.21
C ALA A 545 2.10 13.12 -22.90
N TYR A 546 2.71 13.81 -21.94
CA TYR A 546 3.04 13.30 -20.61
C TYR A 546 2.18 13.89 -19.47
N LEU A 547 1.11 14.62 -19.81
CA LEU A 547 0.25 15.37 -18.89
C LEU A 547 -1.23 15.07 -19.14
N GLU A 548 -1.70 13.95 -18.62
CA GLU A 548 -3.12 13.64 -18.54
C GLU A 548 -3.70 14.00 -17.16
N THR A 549 -4.86 14.67 -17.14
CA THR A 549 -5.60 14.93 -15.90
C THR A 549 -7.06 14.49 -16.03
N SER A 550 -7.42 13.39 -15.37
CA SER A 550 -8.81 12.98 -15.24
C SER A 550 -9.45 13.70 -14.04
N SER A 551 -10.25 14.74 -14.30
CA SER A 551 -10.97 15.46 -13.25
C SER A 551 -12.28 16.08 -13.74
N THR A 552 -13.28 16.09 -12.85
CA THR A 552 -14.59 16.74 -13.04
C THR A 552 -14.78 17.95 -12.11
N GLY A 553 -13.74 18.32 -11.35
CA GLY A 553 -13.77 19.47 -10.44
C GLY A 553 -13.64 20.83 -11.15
N PRO A 554 -13.63 21.94 -10.39
CA PRO A 554 -13.33 23.27 -10.93
C PRO A 554 -11.97 23.34 -11.63
N ALA A 555 -11.74 24.35 -12.47
CA ALA A 555 -10.45 24.54 -13.11
C ALA A 555 -9.32 24.76 -12.09
N ALA A 556 -8.10 24.32 -12.44
CA ALA A 556 -6.89 24.67 -11.71
C ALA A 556 -6.58 26.18 -11.84
N ILE A 557 -6.11 26.81 -10.77
CA ILE A 557 -5.82 28.25 -10.70
C ILE A 557 -4.34 28.44 -10.35
N ALA A 558 -3.51 28.73 -11.35
CA ALA A 558 -2.14 29.24 -11.15
C ALA A 558 -2.17 30.77 -11.29
N SER A 559 -2.10 31.50 -10.18
CA SER A 559 -2.18 32.97 -10.16
C SER A 559 -0.94 33.68 -9.62
N GLY A 560 -0.01 32.94 -9.00
CA GLY A 560 1.33 33.47 -8.68
C GLY A 560 2.22 33.52 -9.92
N ALA A 561 3.25 34.36 -9.91
CA ALA A 561 4.28 34.34 -10.95
C ALA A 561 4.98 32.98 -10.96
N ASP A 562 5.26 32.41 -12.13
CA ASP A 562 5.92 31.10 -12.30
C ASP A 562 5.29 29.93 -11.51
N ALA A 563 3.99 30.01 -11.21
CA ALA A 563 3.26 29.01 -10.45
C ALA A 563 2.76 27.83 -11.30
N VAL A 564 2.65 26.65 -10.68
CA VAL A 564 2.13 25.41 -11.30
C VAL A 564 0.88 24.96 -10.56
N ALA A 565 -0.25 24.82 -11.26
CA ALA A 565 -1.48 24.25 -10.70
C ALA A 565 -1.97 23.08 -11.58
N LEU A 566 -2.13 21.88 -11.02
CA LEU A 566 -2.51 20.66 -11.73
C LEU A 566 -3.55 19.85 -10.94
N GLY A 567 -4.73 19.63 -11.53
CA GLY A 567 -5.83 18.89 -10.92
C GLY A 567 -7.04 19.77 -10.55
N GLY A 568 -8.21 19.14 -10.42
CA GLY A 568 -9.47 19.87 -10.21
C GLY A 568 -9.48 20.70 -8.94
N GLY A 569 -9.73 22.01 -9.06
CA GLY A 569 -9.77 22.94 -7.93
C GLY A 569 -8.43 23.19 -7.23
N SER A 570 -7.30 22.80 -7.82
CA SER A 570 -5.98 23.16 -7.27
C SER A 570 -5.72 24.66 -7.39
N VAL A 571 -5.10 25.29 -6.39
CA VAL A 571 -4.81 26.73 -6.34
C VAL A 571 -3.34 26.97 -5.98
N ALA A 572 -2.57 27.48 -6.93
CA ALA A 572 -1.18 27.93 -6.75
C ALA A 572 -1.13 29.46 -6.89
N SER A 573 -1.26 30.18 -5.76
CA SER A 573 -1.35 31.65 -5.74
C SER A 573 -0.06 32.35 -5.29
N GLY A 574 0.92 31.60 -4.77
CA GLY A 574 2.23 32.14 -4.39
C GLY A 574 3.20 32.17 -5.56
N ASP A 575 4.11 33.16 -5.59
CA ASP A 575 5.14 33.23 -6.62
C ASP A 575 6.12 32.05 -6.52
N HIS A 576 6.30 31.31 -7.62
CA HIS A 576 7.02 30.04 -7.73
C HIS A 576 6.36 28.88 -6.97
N SER A 577 5.05 28.96 -6.66
CA SER A 577 4.33 27.89 -5.96
C SER A 577 3.93 26.72 -6.85
N VAL A 578 3.76 25.55 -6.24
CA VAL A 578 3.35 24.30 -6.91
C VAL A 578 2.16 23.71 -6.16
N ALA A 579 1.02 23.55 -6.82
CA ALA A 579 -0.17 22.85 -6.33
C ALA A 579 -0.54 21.71 -7.29
N ILE A 580 -0.40 20.46 -6.85
CA ILE A 580 -0.67 19.27 -7.66
C ILE A 580 -1.62 18.36 -6.88
N GLY A 581 -2.77 18.02 -7.45
CA GLY A 581 -3.80 17.20 -6.81
C GLY A 581 -5.14 17.93 -6.67
N SER A 582 -6.22 17.17 -6.55
CA SER A 582 -7.56 17.74 -6.43
C SER A 582 -7.68 18.58 -5.16
N GLY A 583 -8.06 19.85 -5.29
CA GLY A 583 -8.15 20.78 -4.16
C GLY A 583 -6.82 21.09 -3.46
N ALA A 584 -5.66 20.79 -4.06
CA ALA A 584 -4.36 21.15 -3.50
C ALA A 584 -4.17 22.68 -3.51
N VAL A 585 -3.72 23.27 -2.41
CA VAL A 585 -3.59 24.72 -2.23
C VAL A 585 -2.17 25.10 -1.82
N ALA A 586 -1.53 26.00 -2.56
CA ALA A 586 -0.20 26.57 -2.31
C ALA A 586 -0.26 28.11 -2.39
N GLN A 587 -0.30 28.80 -1.24
CA GLN A 587 -0.72 30.21 -1.18
C GLN A 587 0.40 31.25 -1.18
N ASP A 588 1.51 31.00 -0.47
CA ASP A 588 2.52 32.01 -0.14
C ASP A 588 3.90 31.69 -0.73
N GLY A 589 4.42 32.57 -1.60
CA GLY A 589 5.74 32.41 -2.23
C GLY A 589 5.96 31.02 -2.84
N ALA A 590 7.18 30.48 -2.72
CA ALA A 590 7.56 29.17 -3.26
C ALA A 590 7.02 27.96 -2.45
N ALA A 591 5.74 28.00 -2.09
CA ALA A 591 5.05 26.90 -1.39
C ALA A 591 4.77 25.72 -2.32
N VAL A 592 4.83 24.50 -1.79
CA VAL A 592 4.62 23.24 -2.53
C VAL A 592 3.52 22.43 -1.85
N SER A 593 2.50 22.03 -2.59
CA SER A 593 1.33 21.30 -2.13
C SER A 593 1.03 20.15 -3.10
N ILE A 594 1.25 18.89 -2.71
CA ILE A 594 1.20 17.73 -3.62
C ILE A 594 0.37 16.59 -3.03
N GLY A 595 -0.86 16.44 -3.53
CA GLY A 595 -1.84 15.41 -3.18
C GLY A 595 -3.24 15.99 -2.92
N LEU A 596 -4.18 15.16 -2.48
CA LEU A 596 -5.58 15.58 -2.28
C LEU A 596 -5.70 16.57 -1.10
N ALA A 597 -6.43 17.67 -1.32
CA ALA A 597 -6.82 18.66 -0.32
C ALA A 597 -5.71 19.25 0.60
N ASN A 598 -4.43 19.13 0.23
CA ASN A 598 -3.31 19.70 0.97
C ASN A 598 -3.34 21.24 0.99
N VAL A 599 -2.87 21.84 2.08
CA VAL A 599 -2.77 23.29 2.25
C VAL A 599 -1.36 23.69 2.69
N ALA A 600 -0.55 24.16 1.75
CA ALA A 600 0.72 24.83 2.00
C ALA A 600 0.54 26.35 1.93
N SER A 601 0.34 27.00 3.07
CA SER A 601 0.02 28.45 3.13
C SER A 601 1.11 29.31 3.78
N GLY A 602 2.24 28.73 4.18
CA GLY A 602 3.40 29.51 4.63
C GLY A 602 4.37 29.77 3.48
N ASN A 603 5.06 30.91 3.50
CA ASN A 603 6.11 31.22 2.53
C ASN A 603 7.17 30.10 2.47
N GLY A 604 7.26 29.40 1.34
CA GLY A 604 8.17 28.25 1.18
C GLY A 604 7.78 27.00 1.99
N ALA A 605 6.51 26.87 2.38
CA ALA A 605 6.01 25.68 3.07
C ALA A 605 5.80 24.49 2.10
N VAL A 606 5.88 23.26 2.61
CA VAL A 606 5.73 22.02 1.84
C VAL A 606 4.67 21.13 2.48
N ALA A 607 3.64 20.74 1.74
CA ALA A 607 2.60 19.79 2.14
C ALA A 607 2.50 18.66 1.11
N ILE A 608 2.75 17.41 1.49
CA ILE A 608 2.77 16.26 0.56
C ILE A 608 2.02 15.06 1.14
N GLY A 609 1.04 14.54 0.41
CA GLY A 609 0.21 13.38 0.81
C GLY A 609 -1.29 13.73 0.83
N ASP A 610 -2.06 13.26 1.81
CA ASP A 610 -3.53 13.42 1.82
C ASP A 610 -4.12 13.35 3.24
N PRO A 611 -4.78 14.42 3.74
CA PRO A 611 -4.53 15.84 3.51
C PRO A 611 -3.58 16.41 4.58
N ASN A 612 -2.72 17.36 4.23
CA ASN A 612 -1.73 17.95 5.13
C ASN A 612 -1.84 19.48 5.18
N ILE A 613 -1.54 20.07 6.34
CA ILE A 613 -1.66 21.50 6.63
C ILE A 613 -0.28 22.05 7.04
N ALA A 614 0.40 22.75 6.12
CA ALA A 614 1.68 23.41 6.32
C ALA A 614 1.53 24.94 6.22
N THR A 615 1.20 25.61 7.33
CA THR A 615 0.92 27.07 7.34
C THR A 615 2.07 27.91 7.87
N GLY A 616 3.06 27.31 8.53
CA GLY A 616 4.24 28.03 8.97
C GLY A 616 5.15 28.36 7.80
N ARG A 617 5.79 29.53 7.79
CA ARG A 617 6.84 29.86 6.80
C ARG A 617 7.97 28.81 6.89
N GLY A 618 8.32 28.20 5.76
CA GLY A 618 9.28 27.09 5.69
C GLY A 618 8.85 25.82 6.45
N ALA A 619 7.57 25.65 6.77
CA ALA A 619 7.07 24.45 7.43
C ALA A 619 6.93 23.27 6.46
N VAL A 620 7.08 22.05 6.94
CA VAL A 620 7.02 20.81 6.14
C VAL A 620 6.03 19.84 6.77
N ALA A 621 5.03 19.38 6.03
CA ALA A 621 4.05 18.38 6.45
C ALA A 621 4.00 17.24 5.40
N ILE A 622 4.33 16.00 5.78
CA ILE A 622 4.43 14.87 4.83
C ILE A 622 3.75 13.61 5.39
N GLY A 623 2.75 13.10 4.65
CA GLY A 623 2.01 11.87 4.95
C GLY A 623 0.49 12.09 4.95
N ALA A 624 -0.22 11.72 6.01
CA ALA A 624 -1.67 11.90 6.14
C ALA A 624 -2.06 12.74 7.37
N ASP A 625 -3.06 13.62 7.25
CA ASP A 625 -3.63 14.43 8.34
C ASP A 625 -2.62 15.24 9.19
N ASN A 626 -1.41 15.51 8.69
CA ASN A 626 -0.36 16.19 9.45
C ASN A 626 -0.55 17.71 9.46
N ARG A 627 -0.11 18.35 10.54
CA ARG A 627 -0.27 19.78 10.79
C ARG A 627 1.03 20.44 11.26
N ALA A 628 1.73 21.11 10.35
CA ALA A 628 2.93 21.91 10.61
C ALA A 628 2.61 23.42 10.53
N THR A 629 2.23 24.02 11.67
CA THR A 629 1.83 25.46 11.71
C THR A 629 2.90 26.40 12.25
N GLY A 630 3.90 25.87 12.96
CA GLY A 630 5.01 26.68 13.48
C GLY A 630 5.98 27.14 12.37
N LEU A 631 6.60 28.30 12.56
CA LEU A 631 7.67 28.81 11.69
C LEU A 631 8.82 27.78 11.62
N GLY A 632 9.11 27.24 10.43
CA GLY A 632 10.12 26.19 10.22
C GLY A 632 9.81 24.86 10.93
N ALA A 633 8.53 24.56 11.21
CA ALA A 633 8.13 23.33 11.85
C ALA A 633 8.05 22.15 10.86
N VAL A 634 8.30 20.93 11.33
CA VAL A 634 8.31 19.71 10.50
C VAL A 634 7.38 18.68 11.12
N ALA A 635 6.40 18.17 10.39
CA ALA A 635 5.48 17.10 10.79
C ALA A 635 5.51 15.98 9.73
N ILE A 636 5.93 14.77 10.10
CA ILE A 636 6.06 13.64 9.16
C ILE A 636 5.47 12.37 9.78
N GLY A 637 4.46 11.79 9.13
CA GLY A 637 3.76 10.60 9.61
C GLY A 637 2.29 10.57 9.22
N ALA A 638 1.45 10.08 10.13
CA ALA A 638 0.01 10.33 10.14
C ALA A 638 -0.34 11.16 11.38
N ASP A 639 -1.38 12.00 11.33
CA ASP A 639 -1.89 12.79 12.47
C ASP A 639 -0.82 13.60 13.25
N SER A 640 0.34 13.91 12.62
CA SER A 640 1.49 14.51 13.33
C SER A 640 1.33 16.02 13.46
N ILE A 641 1.57 16.56 14.65
CA ILE A 641 1.32 17.96 15.00
C ILE A 641 2.64 18.66 15.36
N ALA A 642 3.08 19.61 14.54
CA ALA A 642 4.23 20.47 14.79
C ALA A 642 3.77 21.94 14.80
N ASN A 643 3.22 22.38 15.93
CA ASN A 643 2.68 23.74 16.10
C ASN A 643 3.69 24.72 16.71
N GLY A 644 4.72 24.23 17.41
CA GLY A 644 5.77 25.10 17.93
C GLY A 644 6.65 25.67 16.82
N GLN A 645 7.13 26.91 16.98
CA GLN A 645 8.20 27.45 16.14
C GLN A 645 9.41 26.51 16.18
N SER A 646 9.93 26.12 15.02
CA SER A 646 11.05 25.17 14.86
C SER A 646 10.83 23.81 15.55
N ALA A 647 9.58 23.40 15.70
CA ALA A 647 9.23 22.11 16.29
C ALA A 647 9.28 20.97 15.26
N ILE A 648 9.61 19.75 15.71
CA ILE A 648 9.73 18.56 14.84
C ILE A 648 8.88 17.43 15.42
N ALA A 649 7.86 16.99 14.69
CA ALA A 649 7.04 15.82 14.99
C ALA A 649 7.29 14.74 13.92
N LEU A 650 7.70 13.54 14.33
CA LEU A 650 8.03 12.42 13.44
C LEU A 650 7.46 11.11 13.99
N GLY A 651 6.46 10.54 13.31
CA GLY A 651 5.76 9.31 13.70
C GLY A 651 4.27 9.53 13.93
N ASN A 652 3.46 8.47 13.77
CA ASN A 652 1.99 8.56 13.83
C ASN A 652 1.51 9.19 15.15
N GLY A 653 0.72 10.27 15.09
CA GLY A 653 0.22 11.00 16.26
C GLY A 653 1.29 11.73 17.09
N ALA A 654 2.52 11.91 16.59
CA ALA A 654 3.56 12.66 17.28
C ALA A 654 3.17 14.15 17.40
N ASN A 655 3.37 14.74 18.58
CA ASN A 655 2.93 16.10 18.90
C ASN A 655 4.08 16.93 19.52
N ALA A 656 4.67 17.78 18.69
CA ALA A 656 5.65 18.80 19.07
C ALA A 656 4.96 20.17 19.16
N GLY A 657 4.18 20.35 20.23
CA GLY A 657 3.32 21.51 20.45
C GLY A 657 4.06 22.79 20.92
N ALA A 658 5.30 22.67 21.38
CA ALA A 658 6.06 23.77 21.98
C ALA A 658 7.26 24.23 21.13
N ALA A 659 7.68 25.48 21.30
CA ALA A 659 8.76 26.08 20.51
C ALA A 659 10.11 25.34 20.70
N GLY A 660 10.74 24.95 19.59
CA GLY A 660 11.97 24.16 19.57
C GLY A 660 11.84 22.75 20.15
N SER A 661 10.61 22.24 20.32
CA SER A 661 10.40 20.89 20.82
C SER A 661 10.47 19.83 19.72
N VAL A 662 10.89 18.62 20.07
CA VAL A 662 11.07 17.50 19.15
C VAL A 662 10.35 16.30 19.73
N ALA A 663 9.44 15.70 18.97
CA ALA A 663 8.72 14.47 19.31
C ALA A 663 8.96 13.44 18.20
N ILE A 664 9.71 12.37 18.51
CA ILE A 664 10.06 11.31 17.55
C ILE A 664 9.56 9.97 18.08
N GLY A 665 8.50 9.44 17.49
CA GLY A 665 7.86 8.18 17.86
C GLY A 665 6.33 8.26 17.81
N GLU A 666 5.68 7.11 17.67
CA GLU A 666 4.22 7.02 17.70
C GLU A 666 3.66 7.62 19.00
N GLY A 667 2.69 8.53 18.91
CA GLY A 667 2.07 9.20 20.06
C GLY A 667 3.04 9.98 20.98
N ALA A 668 4.27 10.27 20.56
CA ALA A 668 5.23 11.02 21.36
C ALA A 668 4.76 12.47 21.56
N VAL A 669 4.75 12.98 22.79
CA VAL A 669 4.27 14.35 23.09
C VAL A 669 5.34 15.21 23.76
N ALA A 670 5.88 16.18 23.01
CA ALA A 670 6.83 17.18 23.51
C ALA A 670 6.09 18.50 23.81
N SER A 671 5.72 18.68 25.07
CA SER A 671 4.84 19.76 25.55
C SER A 671 5.57 21.00 26.11
N ARG A 672 6.90 20.95 26.24
CA ARG A 672 7.72 22.05 26.79
C ARG A 672 8.69 22.63 25.76
N PRO A 673 8.99 23.94 25.80
CA PRO A 673 9.95 24.53 24.88
C PRO A 673 11.34 23.89 25.00
N GLY A 674 11.98 23.60 23.87
CA GLY A 674 13.28 22.91 23.80
C GLY A 674 13.29 21.44 24.26
N GLN A 675 12.12 20.85 24.57
CA GLN A 675 12.05 19.46 25.00
C GLN A 675 12.24 18.50 23.83
N ILE A 676 13.10 17.49 24.00
CA ILE A 676 13.22 16.36 23.08
C ILE A 676 12.57 15.15 23.75
N VAL A 677 11.57 14.56 23.08
CA VAL A 677 10.92 13.31 23.43
C VAL A 677 11.19 12.32 22.31
N LEU A 678 11.77 11.19 22.68
CA LEU A 678 11.90 10.01 21.84
C LEU A 678 10.91 8.97 22.38
N GLY A 679 10.20 8.25 21.50
CA GLY A 679 9.30 7.12 21.74
C GLY A 679 8.05 7.34 22.60
N THR A 680 7.41 6.22 22.93
CA THR A 680 6.16 6.13 23.71
C THR A 680 6.43 6.01 25.22
N ALA A 681 5.38 6.16 26.03
CA ALA A 681 5.40 5.86 27.47
C ALA A 681 5.74 4.39 27.84
N THR A 682 5.78 3.48 26.87
CA THR A 682 6.09 2.05 27.03
C THR A 682 7.33 1.59 26.25
N SER A 683 8.00 2.51 25.53
CA SER A 683 9.10 2.17 24.60
C SER A 683 10.44 1.97 25.29
N THR A 684 11.17 0.92 24.88
CA THR A 684 12.58 0.70 25.26
C THR A 684 13.50 1.24 24.17
N TYR A 685 14.35 2.22 24.50
CA TYR A 685 15.27 2.85 23.54
C TYR A 685 16.53 2.01 23.26
N THR A 686 16.78 1.69 22.00
CA THR A 686 18.05 1.12 21.53
C THR A 686 18.85 2.15 20.72
N LEU A 687 19.55 3.03 21.43
CA LEU A 687 20.43 4.03 20.82
C LEU A 687 21.76 3.38 20.41
N SER A 688 21.83 2.90 19.16
CA SER A 688 23.03 2.29 18.60
C SER A 688 24.23 3.25 18.66
N GLY A 689 25.41 2.70 18.94
CA GLY A 689 26.64 3.48 19.09
C GLY A 689 26.96 3.94 20.52
N ILE A 690 25.99 4.16 21.42
CA ILE A 690 26.26 4.60 22.81
C ILE A 690 27.17 3.59 23.56
N GLY A 691 26.94 2.30 23.38
CA GLY A 691 27.78 1.23 23.96
C GLY A 691 29.08 0.93 23.19
N SER A 692 29.37 1.64 22.09
CA SER A 692 30.49 1.29 21.21
C SER A 692 31.85 1.65 21.81
N ALA A 693 32.90 0.95 21.36
CA ALA A 693 34.28 1.28 21.72
C ALA A 693 34.67 2.71 21.27
N ALA A 694 34.15 3.18 20.13
CA ALA A 694 34.37 4.54 19.64
C ALA A 694 33.72 5.60 20.56
N SER A 695 32.46 5.39 20.99
CA SER A 695 31.79 6.29 21.93
C SER A 695 32.52 6.34 23.28
N ARG A 696 32.95 5.19 23.80
CA ARG A 696 33.77 5.12 25.02
C ARG A 696 35.12 5.81 24.88
N ALA A 697 35.79 5.69 23.73
CA ALA A 697 37.07 6.34 23.47
C ALA A 697 36.95 7.86 23.25
N ALA A 698 35.78 8.34 22.83
CA ALA A 698 35.48 9.77 22.69
C ALA A 698 35.13 10.46 24.02
N GLN A 699 34.89 9.70 25.10
CA GLN A 699 34.66 10.26 26.43
C GLN A 699 35.95 10.91 26.97
N THR A 700 35.85 12.16 27.42
CA THR A 700 36.96 12.93 27.97
C THR A 700 36.55 13.59 29.28
N GLY A 701 37.49 13.72 30.23
CA GLY A 701 37.21 14.21 31.58
C GLY A 701 36.49 13.21 32.50
N PRO A 702 36.01 13.64 33.67
CA PRO A 702 35.35 12.76 34.65
C PRO A 702 34.00 12.26 34.15
N LEU A 703 33.78 10.95 34.21
CA LEU A 703 32.49 10.34 33.86
C LEU A 703 31.44 10.63 34.93
N ARG A 704 30.19 10.81 34.52
CA ARG A 704 29.04 11.03 35.40
C ARG A 704 27.88 10.12 35.00
N TYR A 705 27.00 9.83 35.94
CA TYR A 705 25.73 9.19 35.63
C TYR A 705 24.70 10.22 35.16
N VAL A 706 23.81 9.81 34.26
CA VAL A 706 22.61 10.58 33.91
C VAL A 706 21.43 9.93 34.62
N THR A 707 20.67 10.73 35.37
CA THR A 707 19.44 10.30 36.05
C THR A 707 18.23 10.89 35.35
N SER A 708 17.16 10.11 35.21
CA SER A 708 15.85 10.58 34.77
C SER A 708 14.87 10.65 35.93
N ASP A 709 13.99 11.66 35.95
CA ASP A 709 12.79 11.64 36.78
C ASP A 709 11.59 11.00 36.05
N ALA A 710 10.44 10.89 36.74
CA ALA A 710 9.21 10.34 36.18
C ALA A 710 8.58 11.22 35.08
N ALA A 711 9.06 12.44 34.87
CA ALA A 711 8.65 13.35 33.81
C ALA A 711 9.65 13.37 32.63
N GLY A 712 10.66 12.49 32.63
CA GLY A 712 11.68 12.39 31.60
C GLY A 712 12.73 13.48 31.63
N ASN A 713 12.83 14.28 32.70
CA ASN A 713 13.91 15.26 32.85
C ASN A 713 15.24 14.52 33.10
N LEU A 714 16.21 14.72 32.22
CA LEU A 714 17.57 14.20 32.39
C LEU A 714 18.42 15.21 33.16
N ALA A 715 19.07 14.75 34.23
CA ALA A 715 20.05 15.51 35.00
C ALA A 715 21.37 14.74 35.09
N LEU A 716 22.49 15.47 35.13
CA LEU A 716 23.76 14.86 35.53
C LEU A 716 23.74 14.65 37.04
N ALA A 717 24.04 13.43 37.46
CA ALA A 717 24.30 13.14 38.87
C ALA A 717 25.63 13.76 39.30
N ASP A 718 25.64 14.40 40.48
CA ASP A 718 26.87 14.81 41.15
C ASP A 718 27.64 13.63 41.77
N PHE A 719 27.01 12.45 41.86
CA PHE A 719 27.70 11.19 42.12
C PHE A 719 28.22 10.58 40.81
N GLY A 720 29.48 10.13 40.82
CA GLY A 720 30.13 9.48 39.67
C GLY A 720 30.87 8.20 40.07
N PRO A 721 31.55 7.52 39.13
CA PRO A 721 32.28 6.29 39.40
C PRO A 721 33.36 6.45 40.50
N ASP A 722 34.03 7.59 40.56
CA ASP A 722 35.03 7.90 41.59
C ASP A 722 34.42 8.00 42.99
N ALA A 723 33.16 8.48 43.09
CA ALA A 723 32.44 8.51 44.35
C ALA A 723 32.14 7.09 44.86
N LEU A 724 31.72 6.18 43.96
CA LEU A 724 31.53 4.77 44.29
C LEU A 724 32.84 4.09 44.69
N LEU A 725 33.95 4.40 44.02
CA LEU A 725 35.28 3.91 44.40
C LEU A 725 35.69 4.42 45.80
N SER A 726 35.43 5.69 46.11
CA SER A 726 35.71 6.26 47.44
C SER A 726 34.84 5.66 48.54
N LEU A 727 33.58 5.29 48.20
CA LEU A 727 32.66 4.61 49.10
C LEU A 727 33.11 3.18 49.38
N ASP A 728 33.51 2.43 48.35
CA ASP A 728 34.06 1.08 48.48
C ASP A 728 35.32 1.06 49.34
N GLN A 729 36.27 1.96 49.08
CA GLN A 729 37.48 2.14 49.91
C GLN A 729 37.16 2.52 51.36
N SER A 730 36.09 3.27 51.59
CA SER A 730 35.66 3.65 52.94
C SER A 730 34.95 2.50 53.66
N LEU A 731 34.13 1.73 52.95
CA LEU A 731 33.51 0.51 53.47
C LEU A 731 34.56 -0.56 53.79
N ALA A 732 35.56 -0.74 52.93
CA ALA A 732 36.68 -1.65 53.15
C ALA A 732 37.51 -1.27 54.40
N ARG A 733 37.72 0.04 54.64
CA ARG A 733 38.34 0.55 55.87
C ARG A 733 37.47 0.25 57.09
N VAL A 734 36.21 0.66 57.10
CA VAL A 734 35.28 0.41 58.23
C VAL A 734 35.15 -1.08 58.55
N GLN A 735 35.12 -1.96 57.54
CA GLN A 735 35.12 -3.40 57.74
C GLN A 735 36.43 -3.92 58.35
N ARG A 736 37.58 -3.36 57.97
CA ARG A 736 38.88 -3.72 58.57
C ARG A 736 38.93 -3.25 60.01
N ASP A 737 38.61 -1.98 60.27
CA ASP A 737 38.63 -1.38 61.62
C ASP A 737 37.69 -2.13 62.58
N SER A 738 36.52 -2.56 62.10
CA SER A 738 35.62 -3.41 62.87
C SER A 738 36.23 -4.78 63.23
N ARG A 739 36.94 -5.44 62.29
CA ARG A 739 37.59 -6.74 62.55
C ARG A 739 38.79 -6.58 63.49
N GLU A 740 39.61 -5.55 63.28
CA GLU A 740 40.75 -5.18 64.13
C GLU A 740 40.29 -4.83 65.55
N GLY A 741 39.22 -4.06 65.70
CA GLY A 741 38.61 -3.73 66.99
C GLY A 741 38.05 -4.95 67.74
N ILE A 742 37.40 -5.89 67.04
CA ILE A 742 36.93 -7.16 67.64
C ILE A 742 38.12 -8.03 68.07
N ALA A 743 39.17 -8.12 67.25
CA ALA A 743 40.40 -8.82 67.61
C ALA A 743 41.04 -8.19 68.86
N ALA A 744 41.15 -6.86 68.92
CA ALA A 744 41.69 -6.13 70.06
C ALA A 744 40.87 -6.36 71.34
N ALA A 745 39.54 -6.24 71.26
CA ALA A 745 38.66 -6.53 72.39
C ALA A 745 38.82 -7.98 72.90
N THR A 746 39.01 -8.95 72.00
CA THR A 746 39.24 -10.36 72.34
C THR A 746 40.63 -10.59 72.95
N ALA A 747 41.64 -9.81 72.57
CA ALA A 747 42.98 -9.89 73.13
C ALA A 747 43.11 -9.32 74.56
N ILE A 748 42.12 -8.56 75.05
CA ILE A 748 42.06 -8.14 76.46
C ILE A 748 41.57 -9.31 77.33
N GLY A 749 42.51 -10.20 77.65
CA GLY A 749 42.34 -11.13 78.77
C GLY A 749 42.33 -10.39 80.11
N GLN A 750 41.77 -11.03 81.14
CA GLN A 750 41.81 -10.52 82.51
C GLN A 750 43.04 -11.07 83.22
N ALA A 751 43.85 -10.22 83.84
CA ALA A 751 44.94 -10.68 84.70
C ALA A 751 44.34 -11.38 85.95
N PRO A 752 44.83 -12.57 86.33
CA PRO A 752 44.31 -13.31 87.48
C PRO A 752 44.59 -12.55 88.78
N MET A 753 43.79 -12.75 89.83
CA MET A 753 43.99 -12.02 91.09
C MET A 753 45.38 -12.32 91.69
N PRO A 754 46.15 -11.30 92.13
CA PRO A 754 47.45 -11.52 92.76
C PRO A 754 47.36 -12.38 94.03
N SER A 755 48.32 -13.29 94.18
CA SER A 755 48.35 -14.31 95.24
C SER A 755 48.50 -13.76 96.67
N ALA A 756 48.89 -12.50 96.83
CA ALA A 756 48.99 -11.81 98.11
C ALA A 756 48.72 -10.31 97.93
N PRO A 757 48.31 -9.59 99.00
CA PRO A 757 48.25 -8.13 99.00
C PRO A 757 49.60 -7.48 98.63
N GLY A 758 49.55 -6.30 98.01
CA GLY A 758 50.72 -5.56 97.51
C GLY A 758 51.41 -6.17 96.28
N ARG A 759 50.92 -7.28 95.73
CA ARG A 759 51.46 -7.90 94.51
C ARG A 759 50.69 -7.48 93.26
N THR A 760 51.42 -7.49 92.13
CA THR A 760 50.86 -7.30 90.78
C THR A 760 51.00 -8.58 89.98
N SER A 761 49.92 -9.00 89.30
CA SER A 761 49.93 -10.04 88.28
C SER A 761 49.82 -9.39 86.89
N TYR A 762 50.21 -10.13 85.85
CA TYR A 762 50.04 -9.71 84.46
C TYR A 762 49.67 -10.89 83.57
N VAL A 763 49.07 -10.59 82.42
CA VAL A 763 48.79 -11.53 81.34
C VAL A 763 49.04 -10.84 79.99
N VAL A 764 49.48 -11.58 78.99
CA VAL A 764 49.62 -11.13 77.60
C VAL A 764 48.97 -12.18 76.71
N ASN A 765 48.11 -11.75 75.79
CA ASN A 765 47.35 -12.61 74.89
C ASN A 765 47.46 -12.10 73.46
N GLY A 766 47.49 -13.02 72.50
CA GLY A 766 47.18 -12.73 71.10
C GLY A 766 45.77 -13.19 70.79
N ALA A 767 45.06 -12.47 69.92
CA ALA A 767 43.77 -12.90 69.38
C ALA A 767 43.73 -12.70 67.87
N THR A 768 42.97 -13.55 67.19
CA THR A 768 42.71 -13.45 65.76
C THR A 768 41.20 -13.46 65.53
N PHE A 769 40.71 -12.56 64.68
CA PHE A 769 39.31 -12.52 64.28
C PHE A 769 39.23 -12.37 62.77
N ARG A 770 38.87 -13.48 62.10
CA ARG A 770 38.96 -13.62 60.63
C ARG A 770 40.41 -13.36 60.18
N ASP A 771 40.60 -12.35 59.35
CA ASP A 771 41.86 -11.89 58.77
C ASP A 771 42.60 -10.85 59.64
N ALA A 772 41.97 -10.34 60.71
CA ALA A 772 42.60 -9.40 61.65
C ALA A 772 43.30 -10.10 62.82
N GLN A 773 44.38 -9.51 63.31
CA GLN A 773 45.18 -10.00 64.44
C GLN A 773 45.40 -8.87 65.45
N ALA A 774 45.41 -9.20 66.74
CA ALA A 774 45.63 -8.24 67.81
C ALA A 774 46.48 -8.82 68.94
N ILE A 775 47.14 -7.93 69.68
CA ILE A 775 47.87 -8.26 70.91
C ILE A 775 47.34 -7.40 72.06
N GLY A 776 47.15 -8.02 73.22
CA GLY A 776 46.63 -7.37 74.41
C GLY A 776 47.35 -7.81 75.67
N GLY A 777 47.50 -6.90 76.61
CA GLY A 777 48.07 -7.15 77.92
C GLY A 777 47.18 -6.58 79.01
N ALA A 778 47.11 -7.25 80.14
CA ALA A 778 46.46 -6.74 81.34
C ALA A 778 47.29 -6.98 82.58
N LEU A 779 47.08 -6.14 83.58
CA LEU A 779 47.67 -6.21 84.91
C LEU A 779 46.57 -6.11 85.97
N ALA A 780 46.80 -6.75 87.12
CA ALA A 780 45.97 -6.57 88.30
C ALA A 780 46.86 -6.31 89.52
N HIS A 781 46.58 -5.26 90.29
CA HIS A 781 47.29 -4.96 91.53
C HIS A 781 46.33 -5.09 92.71
N ARG A 782 46.65 -5.95 93.69
CA ARG A 782 45.85 -6.18 94.91
C ARG A 782 46.31 -5.21 95.99
N PHE A 783 45.42 -4.34 96.45
CA PHE A 783 45.72 -3.39 97.52
C PHE A 783 45.69 -4.09 98.88
N ASP A 784 46.53 -3.60 99.80
CA ASP A 784 46.60 -4.08 101.17
C ASP A 784 45.66 -3.26 102.05
N THR A 785 44.40 -3.70 102.08
CA THR A 785 43.29 -3.04 102.78
C THR A 785 42.45 -4.08 103.52
N ALA A 786 41.79 -3.66 104.61
CA ALA A 786 41.01 -4.56 105.49
C ALA A 786 39.98 -5.43 104.72
N ASN A 787 39.40 -4.89 103.66
CA ASN A 787 38.70 -5.66 102.64
C ASN A 787 39.63 -5.74 101.41
N PRO A 788 40.06 -6.94 100.96
CA PRO A 788 41.01 -7.04 99.86
C PRO A 788 40.33 -6.82 98.50
N PHE A 789 40.72 -5.76 97.81
CA PHE A 789 40.31 -5.51 96.42
C PHE A 789 41.54 -5.35 95.51
N ALA A 790 41.34 -5.59 94.22
CA ALA A 790 42.34 -5.41 93.19
C ALA A 790 41.82 -4.49 92.08
N VAL A 791 42.67 -3.58 91.62
CA VAL A 791 42.41 -2.80 90.40
C VAL A 791 43.05 -3.53 89.22
N THR A 792 42.25 -3.77 88.19
CA THR A 792 42.65 -4.37 86.93
C THR A 792 42.71 -3.28 85.86
N ALA A 793 43.75 -3.31 85.02
CA ALA A 793 43.90 -2.45 83.85
C ALA A 793 44.38 -3.31 82.68
N GLY A 794 43.78 -3.12 81.50
CA GLY A 794 44.08 -3.86 80.28
C GLY A 794 44.09 -2.94 79.07
N PHE A 795 44.99 -3.25 78.13
CA PHE A 795 45.17 -2.55 76.87
C PHE A 795 45.33 -3.58 75.75
N ALA A 796 44.72 -3.35 74.59
CA ALA A 796 45.00 -4.11 73.38
C ALA A 796 45.09 -3.22 72.14
N TYR A 797 45.88 -3.69 71.18
CA TYR A 797 46.14 -3.06 69.89
C TYR A 797 45.76 -4.04 68.77
N GLY A 798 44.83 -3.64 67.89
CA GLY A 798 44.35 -4.44 66.76
C GLY A 798 44.91 -4.05 65.39
N GLY A 799 45.68 -2.96 65.30
CA GLY A 799 46.03 -2.31 64.02
C GLY A 799 45.41 -0.92 63.92
N ASN A 800 45.89 -0.08 62.98
CA ASN A 800 45.28 1.18 62.53
C ASN A 800 44.62 2.09 63.59
N GLN A 801 45.21 2.23 64.78
CA GLN A 801 44.66 2.99 65.93
C GLN A 801 43.44 2.35 66.62
N ASN A 802 43.02 1.15 66.21
CA ASN A 802 42.00 0.32 66.84
C ASN A 802 42.52 -0.24 68.19
N ASN A 803 42.53 0.63 69.19
CA ASN A 803 42.99 0.38 70.55
C ASN A 803 41.81 0.18 71.48
N VAL A 804 41.87 -0.81 72.37
CA VAL A 804 40.86 -1.03 73.40
C VAL A 804 41.51 -0.90 74.77
N VAL A 805 40.83 -0.22 75.71
CA VAL A 805 41.27 -0.05 77.09
C VAL A 805 40.17 -0.53 78.02
N ARG A 806 40.53 -1.32 79.03
CA ARG A 806 39.62 -1.79 80.08
C ARG A 806 40.21 -1.47 81.45
N VAL A 807 39.41 -0.87 82.33
CA VAL A 807 39.74 -0.73 83.75
C VAL A 807 38.57 -1.32 84.54
N GLY A 808 38.86 -2.01 85.64
CA GLY A 808 37.83 -2.60 86.48
C GLY A 808 38.36 -2.96 87.87
N VAL A 809 37.45 -3.10 88.83
CA VAL A 809 37.77 -3.51 90.20
C VAL A 809 37.28 -4.95 90.42
N ALA A 810 38.10 -5.77 91.06
CA ALA A 810 37.74 -7.11 91.52
C ALA A 810 37.94 -7.18 93.03
N GLY A 811 37.14 -7.99 93.72
CA GLY A 811 37.22 -8.16 95.17
C GLY A 811 36.70 -9.53 95.60
N GLU A 812 37.02 -9.89 96.83
CA GLU A 812 36.62 -11.12 97.51
C GLU A 812 35.95 -10.72 98.84
N PHE A 813 34.94 -11.46 99.28
CA PHE A 813 34.13 -11.19 100.48
C PHE A 813 34.41 -12.24 101.56
#